data_AF-A0AAE4CVX0-F1
#
_entry.id   AF-A0AAE4CVX0-F1
#
_cell.length_a   1.000
_cell.length_b   1.000
_cell.length_c   1.000
_cell.angle_alpha   90.00
_cell.angle_beta   90.00
_cell.angle_gamma   90.00
#
_symmetry.space_group_name_H-M   'P 1'
#
loop_
_entity.id
_entity.type
_entity.pdbx_description
1 polymer ?
#
loop_
_entity_poly.entity_id
_entity_poly.type
_entity_poly.pdbx_seq_one_letter_code
_entity_poly.pdbx_strand_id
1 'polypeptide(L)'
;MRTGIADASSSARIERVGTKGWGRHRTIGEAIRAAQEGGIVSVAAGRYGECVVVDRTVRIVAESGGVEIAPADGAALEVRAGTAVVQGVTFVSAQPQRAAVVVAGGTVTLDGCEVRGGRAEIAGQASVTLDECTLTGAAGAGLDVADSARVRLHGGAVQQVDGTGLMVRGGARLTLSGTAVRHVTAAGLHLRDAAVAEVERAEISHAAVAAVLVEDEAGATVRDSQFFDNDGDVLRATGSAPFTTDGWPGALPDRPLLDPPAFGPGEPGGVRMERCTVDRTGGTAIHLSGAAHVGVADTRIDTVTAAGVVATGDARLVMTDSHIVRPRSTGVALLGQAHARIEGCSVADSGANGLFLAGDSRVLLRRLGVRQTRYTAVHLGGTAIVTLVDSEISDTPECGVRVTGRAMARIDGGRVERARQSGVAVEETGDAHLRGVTVTEGEVGVRVDSPHRALVENCTISEIAQTGFEAAKGSGPILRNTTIEGCGGAGVFVDADATPVADGLTIDRIGGTGVVVWGGADPVIRSSTIANCKKNGLYLGAEAHGTIEDLDVTGTGYPALYIGAQADPVLRRVHVHDVDEDLTLVDGANATFEQCTADAVGTSTMPVEGANPLVRRAGAVVATSATSARTNTAAGKADPEAAETLPDLLAQLDRLVGLDRVKHDVGSLVKLVQMVQKRREAGLSPPPMSRHLVFAGNPGTGKTTVARLYGRILRALGMLGSGHLVEVDRSALVGEYVGHTAPKTQAAFRRALHGVLFIDEAYALTPDGHGADFGQEAISTLVKLMEDHREEVVVIVAGYPYEMVRFINTNPGLQSRFSRTLTFDDYSTDELVSIVQYQAADHEYHLGPPTIEKLRRYFDSVDRGEGFGNGRFARGVFQHMTEQHAARIAELDSPTTEQLTELGPEDLPDVPEQH
;
A
#
# COMPACT_ATOMS: atom_id res chain seq x y z
N MET A 1 19.93 48.37 14.89
CA MET A 1 19.96 49.85 15.04
C MET A 1 20.46 50.19 16.43
N ARG A 2 21.57 50.93 16.52
CA ARG A 2 22.06 51.54 17.77
C ARG A 2 21.32 52.85 17.99
N THR A 3 20.47 52.94 19.03
CA THR A 3 19.93 54.17 19.65
C THR A 3 18.93 53.73 20.74
N GLY A 4 18.89 54.22 21.97
CA GLY A 4 19.67 55.21 22.70
C GLY A 4 19.20 55.16 24.16
N ILE A 5 20.13 55.07 25.10
CA ILE A 5 19.85 55.18 26.54
C ILE A 5 20.00 56.65 26.89
N ALA A 6 18.90 57.27 27.29
CA ALA A 6 18.91 58.60 27.89
C ALA A 6 19.57 58.53 29.27
N ASP A 7 20.48 59.47 29.49
CA ASP A 7 21.14 59.79 30.75
C ASP A 7 20.14 59.96 31.90
N ALA A 8 20.32 59.19 32.96
CA ALA A 8 19.80 59.49 34.29
C ALA A 8 20.92 59.26 35.31
N SER A 9 21.53 60.35 35.74
CA SER A 9 22.58 60.42 36.76
C SER A 9 22.07 59.93 38.11
N SER A 10 22.37 58.67 38.43
CA SER A 10 22.42 58.10 39.77
C SER A 10 23.55 57.07 39.72
N SER A 11 24.65 57.31 40.43
CA SER A 11 25.77 56.36 40.49
C SER A 11 25.32 55.14 41.29
N ALA A 12 24.60 54.22 40.64
CA ALA A 12 24.17 52.96 41.23
C ALA A 12 25.41 52.25 41.77
N ARG A 13 25.46 52.11 43.10
CA ARG A 13 26.60 51.54 43.80
C ARG A 13 26.74 50.08 43.36
N ILE A 14 27.84 49.76 42.69
CA ILE A 14 28.15 48.40 42.26
C ILE A 14 28.59 47.60 43.48
N GLU A 15 27.84 46.56 43.82
CA GLU A 15 28.21 45.62 44.88
C GLU A 15 29.09 44.51 44.29
N ARG A 16 30.36 44.46 44.71
CA ARG A 16 31.34 43.49 44.19
C ARG A 16 31.43 42.26 45.07
N VAL A 17 31.34 41.07 44.48
CA VAL A 17 31.42 39.77 45.15
C VAL A 17 32.71 39.05 44.75
N GLY A 18 33.40 38.45 45.72
CA GLY A 18 34.58 37.66 45.43
C GLY A 18 35.02 36.73 46.57
N THR A 19 35.39 35.51 46.21
CA THR A 19 35.81 34.46 47.15
C THR A 19 37.17 34.73 47.82
N LYS A 20 38.03 35.56 47.21
CA LYS A 20 39.36 35.94 47.73
C LYS A 20 39.61 37.45 47.60
N GLY A 21 39.84 38.12 48.73
CA GLY A 21 40.49 39.45 48.85
C GLY A 21 39.91 40.68 48.13
N TRP A 22 38.99 40.55 47.17
CA TRP A 22 38.66 41.60 46.19
C TRP A 22 37.22 42.12 46.25
N GLY A 23 36.27 41.32 46.75
CA GLY A 23 34.85 41.70 46.88
C GLY A 23 34.51 42.36 48.22
N ARG A 24 33.55 43.29 48.21
CA ARG A 24 32.94 43.88 49.42
C ARG A 24 32.07 42.87 50.17
N HIS A 25 31.59 41.86 49.45
CA HIS A 25 30.80 40.74 49.97
C HIS A 25 31.47 39.41 49.63
N ARG A 26 31.25 38.40 50.48
CA ARG A 26 31.79 37.04 50.28
C ARG A 26 30.81 36.13 49.56
N THR A 27 29.52 36.45 49.64
CA THR A 27 28.43 35.71 49.01
C THR A 27 27.62 36.63 48.09
N ILE A 28 27.00 36.06 47.06
CA ILE A 28 26.12 36.75 46.12
C ILE A 28 24.86 37.20 46.86
N GLY A 29 24.31 36.36 47.75
CA GLY A 29 23.12 36.70 48.54
C GLY A 29 23.31 37.86 49.51
N GLU A 30 24.50 38.08 50.06
CA GLU A 30 24.82 39.30 50.83
C GLU A 30 24.82 40.55 49.95
N ALA A 31 25.42 40.47 48.76
CA ALA A 31 25.46 41.58 47.83
C ALA A 31 24.08 41.96 47.31
N ILE A 32 23.21 40.99 47.01
CA ILE A 32 21.81 41.26 46.62
C ILE A 32 21.05 41.96 47.75
N ARG A 33 21.26 41.55 49.01
CA ARG A 33 20.63 42.19 50.17
C ARG A 33 21.10 43.62 50.40
N ALA A 34 22.37 43.89 50.11
CA ALA A 34 23.00 45.21 50.24
C ALA A 34 22.74 46.14 49.04
N ALA A 35 22.45 45.57 47.86
CA ALA A 35 22.16 46.33 46.66
C ALA A 35 20.88 47.16 46.81
N GLN A 36 20.92 48.38 46.27
CA GLN A 36 19.72 49.19 46.07
C GLN A 36 18.80 48.52 45.06
N GLU A 37 17.51 48.89 45.05
CA GLU A 37 16.56 48.41 44.04
C GLU A 37 17.04 48.79 42.63
N GLY A 38 17.20 47.80 41.74
CA GLY A 38 17.82 47.98 40.42
C GLY A 38 19.35 48.04 40.42
N GLY A 39 20.00 47.80 41.56
CA GLY A 39 21.45 47.82 41.71
C GLY A 39 22.17 46.70 40.94
N ILE A 40 23.48 46.91 40.71
CA ILE A 40 24.33 45.98 39.98
C ILE A 40 25.22 45.21 40.97
N VAL A 41 25.16 43.88 40.89
CA VAL A 41 26.03 42.94 41.60
C VAL A 41 27.05 42.37 40.62
N SER A 42 28.32 42.76 40.76
CA SER A 42 29.43 42.27 39.92
C SER A 42 30.11 41.09 40.61
N VAL A 43 30.17 39.93 39.96
CA VAL A 43 30.66 38.68 40.56
C VAL A 43 31.98 38.28 39.93
N ALA A 44 33.04 38.26 40.73
CA ALA A 44 34.36 37.79 40.28
C ALA A 44 34.34 36.28 39.99
N ALA A 45 35.20 35.87 39.06
CA ALA A 45 35.35 34.47 38.68
C ALA A 45 35.58 33.54 39.89
N GLY A 46 34.90 32.39 39.89
CA GLY A 46 34.98 31.42 40.99
C GLY A 46 33.73 30.56 41.13
N ARG A 47 33.83 29.60 42.07
CA ARG A 47 32.73 28.69 42.42
C ARG A 47 32.10 29.10 43.75
N TYR A 48 30.79 29.26 43.75
CA TYR A 48 29.97 29.72 44.87
C TYR A 48 29.02 28.61 45.31
N GLY A 49 29.18 28.12 46.54
CA GLY A 49 28.39 27.01 47.10
C GLY A 49 27.14 27.48 47.85
N GLU A 50 26.43 28.48 47.33
CA GLU A 50 25.24 29.08 47.96
C GLU A 50 24.01 28.94 47.06
N CYS A 51 22.82 29.01 47.66
CA CYS A 51 21.57 29.18 46.91
C CYS A 51 21.27 30.66 46.78
N VAL A 52 21.22 31.18 45.56
CA VAL A 52 20.94 32.59 45.32
C VAL A 52 19.44 32.81 45.21
N VAL A 53 18.86 33.46 46.22
CA VAL A 53 17.43 33.81 46.25
C VAL A 53 17.25 35.26 45.84
N VAL A 54 16.40 35.50 44.84
CA VAL A 54 16.05 36.84 44.34
C VAL A 54 14.56 37.12 44.58
N ASP A 55 14.29 38.18 45.33
CA ASP A 55 12.97 38.65 45.72
C ASP A 55 12.73 40.14 45.41
N ARG A 56 13.65 40.75 44.66
CA ARG A 56 13.74 42.19 44.40
C ARG A 56 14.32 42.48 43.03
N THR A 57 14.28 43.74 42.61
CA THR A 57 14.88 44.18 41.35
C THR A 57 16.41 44.26 41.44
N VAL A 58 17.15 43.49 40.65
CA VAL A 58 18.63 43.42 40.69
C VAL A 58 19.23 42.98 39.36
N ARG A 59 20.46 43.43 39.06
CA ARG A 59 21.28 42.93 37.94
C ARG A 59 22.53 42.21 38.48
N ILE A 60 22.75 40.97 38.07
CA ILE A 60 23.91 40.15 38.43
C ILE A 60 24.77 39.96 37.18
N VAL A 61 26.03 40.37 37.23
CA VAL A 61 26.95 40.31 36.08
C VAL A 61 28.19 39.53 36.46
N ALA A 62 28.47 38.44 35.75
CA ALA A 62 29.72 37.71 35.89
C ALA A 62 30.88 38.50 35.25
N GLU A 63 32.02 38.56 35.94
CA GLU A 63 33.26 39.10 35.40
C GLU A 63 34.00 38.03 34.57
N SER A 64 34.93 38.47 33.74
CA SER A 64 35.74 37.60 32.89
C SER A 64 36.45 36.51 33.71
N GLY A 65 36.27 35.24 33.35
CA GLY A 65 36.92 34.09 34.00
C GLY A 65 35.98 33.00 34.52
N GLY A 66 34.66 33.15 34.34
CA GLY A 66 33.65 32.13 34.64
C GLY A 66 33.17 32.15 36.09
N VAL A 67 31.84 32.20 36.27
CA VAL A 67 31.18 32.17 37.59
C VAL A 67 30.29 30.94 37.65
N GLU A 68 30.55 30.06 38.62
CA GLU A 68 29.76 28.85 38.85
C GLU A 68 29.02 28.94 40.18
N ILE A 69 27.70 28.80 40.18
CA ILE A 69 26.87 28.69 41.39
C ILE A 69 26.43 27.23 41.52
N ALA A 70 26.91 26.57 42.57
CA ALA A 70 26.79 25.12 42.75
C ALA A 70 26.54 24.79 44.24
N PRO A 71 25.32 25.00 44.75
CA PRO A 71 24.98 24.63 46.12
C PRO A 71 25.03 23.11 46.32
N ALA A 72 25.28 22.69 47.56
CA ALA A 72 25.25 21.27 47.92
C ALA A 72 23.82 20.71 47.96
N ASP A 73 22.84 21.56 48.26
CA ASP A 73 21.41 21.24 48.33
C ASP A 73 20.58 22.45 47.89
N GLY A 74 19.43 22.21 47.22
CA GLY A 74 18.58 23.25 46.64
C GLY A 74 18.99 23.74 45.24
N ALA A 75 18.24 24.69 44.71
CA ALA A 75 18.51 25.30 43.41
C ALA A 75 19.61 26.37 43.51
N ALA A 76 20.47 26.46 42.49
CA ALA A 76 21.52 27.48 42.40
C ALA A 76 20.93 28.89 42.31
N LEU A 77 19.80 29.04 41.61
CA LEU A 77 19.03 30.27 41.52
C LEU A 77 17.55 30.00 41.83
N GLU A 78 16.99 30.77 42.75
CA GLU A 78 15.56 30.78 43.06
C GLU A 78 15.02 32.21 42.95
N VAL A 79 14.14 32.48 41.99
CA VAL A 79 13.47 33.77 41.84
C VAL A 79 12.02 33.65 42.25
N ARG A 80 11.64 34.39 43.30
CA ARG A 80 10.28 34.36 43.86
C ARG A 80 9.40 35.49 43.33
N ALA A 81 9.98 36.68 43.18
CA ALA A 81 9.31 37.90 42.72
C ALA A 81 10.34 38.96 42.28
N GLY A 82 9.87 40.04 41.67
CA GLY A 82 10.71 41.17 41.23
C GLY A 82 11.28 41.01 39.81
N THR A 83 12.24 41.87 39.45
CA THR A 83 12.90 41.84 38.13
C THR A 83 14.38 41.52 38.24
N ALA A 84 14.83 40.41 37.66
CA ALA A 84 16.22 39.96 37.75
C ALA A 84 16.87 39.90 36.35
N VAL A 85 18.06 40.46 36.19
CA VAL A 85 18.88 40.28 34.97
C VAL A 85 20.19 39.62 35.37
N VAL A 86 20.48 38.44 34.84
CA VAL A 86 21.71 37.68 35.14
C VAL A 86 22.49 37.42 33.86
N GLN A 87 23.78 37.74 33.87
CA GLN A 87 24.64 37.64 32.69
C GLN A 87 25.88 36.77 32.95
N GLY A 88 26.12 35.78 32.09
CA GLY A 88 27.36 34.99 32.05
C GLY A 88 27.61 34.05 33.23
N VAL A 89 26.55 33.54 33.88
CA VAL A 89 26.65 32.67 35.06
C VAL A 89 26.31 31.22 34.70
N THR A 90 27.07 30.27 35.23
CA THR A 90 26.78 28.83 35.18
C THR A 90 26.09 28.38 36.47
N PHE A 91 24.86 27.90 36.36
CA PHE A 91 24.06 27.32 37.43
C PHE A 91 24.19 25.80 37.43
N VAL A 92 24.65 25.20 38.53
CA VAL A 92 24.94 23.77 38.60
C VAL A 92 24.09 23.12 39.67
N SER A 93 23.41 22.05 39.30
CA SER A 93 22.83 21.09 40.27
C SER A 93 23.76 19.89 40.41
N ALA A 94 23.91 19.38 41.64
CA ALA A 94 24.63 18.14 41.91
C ALA A 94 23.80 16.89 41.55
N GLN A 95 22.50 17.06 41.31
CA GLN A 95 21.56 15.97 41.01
C GLN A 95 20.80 16.28 39.70
N PRO A 96 20.97 15.46 38.64
CA PRO A 96 20.30 15.66 37.34
C PRO A 96 18.78 15.79 37.39
N GLN A 97 18.14 15.16 38.37
CA GLN A 97 16.69 15.13 38.58
C GLN A 97 16.14 16.38 39.28
N ARG A 98 16.99 17.30 39.73
CA ARG A 98 16.59 18.51 40.47
C ARG A 98 16.72 19.76 39.61
N ALA A 99 15.99 20.80 39.99
CA ALA A 99 16.11 22.11 39.37
C ALA A 99 17.39 22.81 39.82
N ALA A 100 18.21 23.24 38.85
CA ALA A 100 19.33 24.15 39.09
C ALA A 100 18.85 25.61 39.11
N VAL A 101 17.78 25.92 38.38
CA VAL A 101 17.13 27.23 38.34
C VAL A 101 15.64 27.04 38.58
N VAL A 102 15.07 27.82 39.51
CA VAL A 102 13.63 27.86 39.79
C VAL A 102 13.15 29.31 39.70
N VAL A 103 12.12 29.55 38.90
CA VAL A 103 11.45 30.86 38.80
C VAL A 103 9.96 30.66 39.06
N ALA A 104 9.50 31.05 40.25
CA ALA A 104 8.10 30.93 40.65
C ALA A 104 7.26 32.19 40.32
N GLY A 105 7.91 33.32 40.03
CA GLY A 105 7.25 34.58 39.72
C GLY A 105 8.23 35.70 39.37
N GLY A 106 7.70 36.83 38.87
CA GLY A 106 8.49 38.00 38.47
C GLY A 106 8.93 37.98 37.01
N THR A 107 9.86 38.89 36.66
CA THR A 107 10.42 39.03 35.31
C THR A 107 11.92 38.76 35.34
N VAL A 108 12.38 37.73 34.62
CA VAL A 108 13.79 37.31 34.66
C VAL A 108 14.40 37.32 33.26
N THR A 109 15.62 37.82 33.14
CA THR A 109 16.45 37.69 31.94
C THR A 109 17.73 36.97 32.30
N LEU A 110 17.99 35.81 31.71
CA LEU A 110 19.29 35.14 31.75
C LEU A 110 19.93 35.32 30.37
N ASP A 111 21.14 35.87 30.32
CA ASP A 111 21.84 36.23 29.08
C ASP A 111 23.25 35.62 29.10
N GLY A 112 23.54 34.73 28.14
CA GLY A 112 24.79 33.98 28.06
C GLY A 112 25.04 33.06 29.27
N CYS A 113 23.97 32.62 29.94
CA CYS A 113 24.04 31.75 31.11
C CYS A 113 23.99 30.26 30.73
N GLU A 114 24.54 29.41 31.59
CA GLU A 114 24.49 27.94 31.43
C GLU A 114 23.77 27.29 32.61
N VAL A 115 22.92 26.29 32.36
CA VAL A 115 22.29 25.44 33.37
C VAL A 115 22.81 24.02 33.18
N ARG A 116 23.51 23.48 34.18
CA ARG A 116 24.22 22.20 34.08
C ARG A 116 23.83 21.22 35.17
N GLY A 117 23.61 19.96 34.79
CA GLY A 117 23.39 18.87 35.74
C GLY A 117 22.05 18.96 36.48
N GLY A 118 21.08 19.69 35.93
CA GLY A 118 19.74 19.89 36.46
C GLY A 118 18.90 20.73 35.52
N ARG A 119 17.58 20.79 35.78
CA ARG A 119 16.62 21.51 34.92
C ARG A 119 16.49 22.99 35.26
N ALA A 120 15.97 23.76 34.31
CA ALA A 120 15.35 25.05 34.60
C ALA A 120 13.84 24.86 34.75
N GLU A 121 13.27 25.28 35.88
CA GLU A 121 11.85 25.15 36.20
C GLU A 121 11.22 26.54 36.33
N ILE A 122 10.20 26.81 35.52
CA ILE A 122 9.53 28.10 35.42
C ILE A 122 8.03 27.89 35.55
N ALA A 123 7.43 28.43 36.59
CA ALA A 123 6.03 28.17 36.96
C ALA A 123 5.30 29.45 37.41
N GLY A 124 4.03 29.30 37.81
CA GLY A 124 3.18 30.39 38.24
C GLY A 124 2.85 31.38 37.12
N GLN A 125 3.09 32.67 37.37
CA GLN A 125 2.85 33.78 36.42
C GLN A 125 4.17 34.44 35.99
N ALA A 126 5.28 33.70 36.05
CA ALA A 126 6.60 34.21 35.72
C ALA A 126 6.73 34.60 34.24
N SER A 127 7.52 35.64 33.96
CA SER A 127 7.93 35.99 32.60
C SER A 127 9.44 35.91 32.50
N VAL A 128 9.96 34.98 31.70
CA VAL A 128 11.40 34.69 31.63
C VAL A 128 11.90 34.80 30.19
N THR A 129 13.06 35.44 30.03
CA THR A 129 13.84 35.44 28.79
C THR A 129 15.16 34.72 29.04
N LEU A 130 15.46 33.74 28.20
CA LEU A 130 16.71 33.01 28.14
C LEU A 130 17.36 33.38 26.80
N ASP A 131 18.42 34.19 26.83
CA ASP A 131 19.12 34.68 25.65
C ASP A 131 20.52 34.05 25.58
N GLU A 132 20.83 33.38 24.48
CA GLU A 132 22.09 32.64 24.28
C GLU A 132 22.43 31.68 25.44
N CYS A 133 21.40 31.07 26.03
CA CYS A 133 21.56 30.16 27.16
C CYS A 133 21.77 28.70 26.73
N THR A 134 22.61 27.98 27.47
CA THR A 134 22.79 26.52 27.29
C THR A 134 22.23 25.74 28.46
N LEU A 135 21.33 24.78 28.22
CA LEU A 135 20.78 23.88 29.22
C LEU A 135 21.26 22.46 28.91
N THR A 136 21.95 21.81 29.86
CA THR A 136 22.61 20.53 29.59
C THR A 136 22.65 19.57 30.79
N GLY A 137 22.54 18.27 30.51
CA GLY A 137 22.76 17.21 31.49
C GLY A 137 21.65 17.08 32.55
N ALA A 138 20.42 17.47 32.20
CA ALA A 138 19.25 17.26 33.04
C ALA A 138 18.67 15.85 32.86
N ALA A 139 18.04 15.31 33.90
CA ALA A 139 17.19 14.13 33.81
C ALA A 139 15.72 14.54 34.05
N GLY A 140 14.81 14.03 33.25
CA GLY A 140 13.40 14.46 33.20
C GLY A 140 13.16 15.51 32.12
N ALA A 141 13.23 16.81 32.47
CA ALA A 141 13.06 17.91 31.52
C ALA A 141 14.31 18.81 31.51
N GLY A 142 14.73 19.32 30.36
CA GLY A 142 15.77 20.36 30.30
C GLY A 142 15.25 21.70 30.79
N LEU A 143 14.14 22.13 30.18
CA LEU A 143 13.31 23.26 30.59
C LEU A 143 11.88 22.76 30.87
N ASP A 144 11.36 23.01 32.07
CA ASP A 144 9.95 22.75 32.42
C ASP A 144 9.22 24.10 32.62
N VAL A 145 8.20 24.34 31.79
CA VAL A 145 7.38 25.55 31.82
C VAL A 145 5.93 25.17 32.14
N ALA A 146 5.41 25.70 33.24
CA ALA A 146 4.12 25.30 33.78
C ALA A 146 3.19 26.48 34.13
N ASP A 147 1.96 26.14 34.52
CA ASP A 147 0.91 27.06 34.96
C ASP A 147 0.54 28.09 33.89
N SER A 148 0.83 29.39 34.07
CA SER A 148 0.62 30.41 33.03
C SER A 148 1.90 31.20 32.76
N ALA A 149 3.05 30.59 33.03
CA ALA A 149 4.35 31.20 32.77
C ALA A 149 4.54 31.50 31.28
N ARG A 150 5.30 32.56 31.01
CA ARG A 150 5.66 32.99 29.64
C ARG A 150 7.16 32.99 29.49
N VAL A 151 7.67 32.14 28.62
CA VAL A 151 9.10 31.97 28.40
C VAL A 151 9.47 32.31 26.97
N ARG A 152 10.51 33.11 26.79
CA ARG A 152 11.19 33.31 25.52
C ARG A 152 12.57 32.70 25.61
N LEU A 153 12.87 31.75 24.73
CA LEU A 153 14.21 31.18 24.55
C LEU A 153 14.71 31.61 23.17
N HIS A 154 15.79 32.40 23.15
CA HIS A 154 16.38 32.95 21.95
C HIS A 154 17.86 32.54 21.88
N GLY A 155 18.28 31.95 20.78
CA GLY A 155 19.65 31.43 20.62
C GLY A 155 19.93 30.24 21.53
N GLY A 156 21.22 29.93 21.72
CA GLY A 156 21.66 28.88 22.64
C GLY A 156 21.24 27.45 22.28
N ALA A 157 21.28 26.55 23.28
CA ALA A 157 21.01 25.13 23.07
C ALA A 157 20.42 24.42 24.29
N VAL A 158 19.52 23.46 24.05
CA VAL A 158 19.08 22.46 25.03
C VAL A 158 19.58 21.10 24.58
N GLN A 159 20.44 20.46 25.38
CA GLN A 159 21.16 19.28 24.91
C GLN A 159 21.46 18.24 25.98
N GLN A 160 21.68 16.99 25.56
CA GLN A 160 22.09 15.91 26.45
C GLN A 160 21.11 15.76 27.64
N VAL A 161 19.82 15.66 27.31
CA VAL A 161 18.75 15.53 28.32
C VAL A 161 18.27 14.09 28.34
N ASP A 162 18.34 13.46 29.50
CA ASP A 162 17.71 12.16 29.73
C ASP A 162 16.21 12.37 30.02
N GLY A 163 15.46 12.65 28.97
CA GLY A 163 14.02 12.88 28.95
C GLY A 163 13.64 13.91 27.87
N THR A 164 12.72 14.81 28.20
CA THR A 164 12.21 15.84 27.27
C THR A 164 13.09 17.08 27.29
N GLY A 165 13.47 17.60 26.12
CA GLY A 165 14.24 18.85 26.03
C GLY A 165 13.48 20.03 26.64
N LEU A 166 12.31 20.33 26.07
CA LEU A 166 11.43 21.43 26.45
C LEU A 166 10.03 20.88 26.78
N MET A 167 9.64 20.93 28.05
CA MET A 167 8.29 20.56 28.52
C MET A 167 7.46 21.82 28.76
N VAL A 168 6.28 21.91 28.15
CA VAL A 168 5.33 23.01 28.34
C VAL A 168 3.94 22.44 28.65
N ARG A 169 3.36 22.86 29.77
CA ARG A 169 2.12 22.27 30.32
C ARG A 169 1.27 23.32 31.04
N GLY A 170 0.03 22.96 31.38
CA GLY A 170 -0.97 23.92 31.87
C GLY A 170 -1.41 24.90 30.78
N GLY A 171 -1.47 26.19 31.10
CA GLY A 171 -1.72 27.30 30.17
C GLY A 171 -0.46 28.11 29.82
N ALA A 172 0.71 27.49 29.96
CA ALA A 172 2.00 28.13 29.73
C ALA A 172 2.23 28.48 28.24
N ARG A 173 3.09 29.47 28.00
CA ARG A 173 3.47 29.92 26.66
C ARG A 173 4.98 29.92 26.48
N LEU A 174 5.44 29.32 25.38
CA LEU A 174 6.84 29.28 24.98
C LEU A 174 7.03 29.95 23.61
N THR A 175 7.98 30.88 23.50
CA THR A 175 8.51 31.35 22.22
C THR A 175 9.95 30.87 22.09
N LEU A 176 10.22 30.05 21.07
CA LEU A 176 11.53 29.49 20.76
C LEU A 176 12.05 30.11 19.46
N SER A 177 13.24 30.72 19.46
CA SER A 177 13.80 31.32 18.25
C SER A 177 15.30 31.11 18.12
N GLY A 178 15.77 30.54 17.01
CA GLY A 178 17.20 30.36 16.75
C GLY A 178 17.91 29.40 17.70
N THR A 179 17.17 28.48 18.33
CA THR A 179 17.68 27.57 19.37
C THR A 179 17.82 26.15 18.83
N ALA A 180 18.91 25.48 19.23
CA ALA A 180 19.11 24.06 18.95
C ALA A 180 18.63 23.16 20.09
N VAL A 181 17.86 22.12 19.79
CA VAL A 181 17.48 21.05 20.73
C VAL A 181 18.04 19.73 20.22
N ARG A 182 18.92 19.07 20.99
CA ARG A 182 19.63 17.88 20.51
C ARG A 182 19.92 16.83 21.56
N HIS A 183 19.93 15.56 21.15
CA HIS A 183 20.25 14.42 22.02
C HIS A 183 19.35 14.36 23.25
N VAL A 184 18.07 14.06 23.00
CA VAL A 184 17.04 13.94 24.03
C VAL A 184 16.43 12.54 23.98
N THR A 185 16.31 11.87 25.13
CA THR A 185 15.81 10.48 25.19
C THR A 185 14.29 10.37 25.14
N ALA A 186 13.56 11.49 25.09
CA ALA A 186 12.12 11.56 24.83
C ALA A 186 11.79 12.53 23.68
N ALA A 187 11.03 13.60 23.95
CA ALA A 187 10.64 14.59 22.95
C ALA A 187 11.55 15.83 22.96
N GLY A 188 11.78 16.46 21.80
CA GLY A 188 12.47 17.74 21.71
C GLY A 188 11.66 18.85 22.38
N LEU A 189 10.42 19.01 21.94
CA LEU A 189 9.40 19.88 22.51
C LEU A 189 8.14 19.05 22.80
N HIS A 190 7.64 19.10 24.03
CA HIS A 190 6.41 18.43 24.44
C HIS A 190 5.42 19.45 25.00
N LEU A 191 4.24 19.53 24.37
CA LEU A 191 3.14 20.40 24.76
C LEU A 191 1.97 19.57 25.28
N ARG A 192 1.44 19.96 26.43
CA ARG A 192 0.29 19.31 27.10
C ARG A 192 -0.73 20.30 27.62
N ASP A 193 -1.90 19.79 28.00
CA ASP A 193 -3.03 20.58 28.50
C ASP A 193 -3.47 21.65 27.48
N ALA A 194 -3.37 22.95 27.82
CA ALA A 194 -3.71 24.09 26.96
C ALA A 194 -2.46 24.92 26.62
N ALA A 195 -1.28 24.30 26.64
CA ALA A 195 -0.01 24.97 26.37
C ALA A 195 0.08 25.44 24.91
N VAL A 196 0.78 26.57 24.70
CA VAL A 196 1.02 27.12 23.36
C VAL A 196 2.49 27.37 23.13
N ALA A 197 3.01 26.93 21.98
CA ALA A 197 4.36 27.25 21.55
C ALA A 197 4.43 27.92 20.16
N GLU A 198 5.27 28.93 20.06
CA GLU A 198 5.71 29.54 18.81
C GLU A 198 7.20 29.20 18.60
N VAL A 199 7.52 28.51 17.51
CA VAL A 199 8.86 28.03 17.19
C VAL A 199 9.28 28.61 15.85
N GLU A 200 10.43 29.28 15.81
CA GLU A 200 10.97 29.90 14.60
C GLU A 200 12.47 29.64 14.47
N ARG A 201 12.96 29.23 13.29
CA ARG A 201 14.40 29.03 13.06
C ARG A 201 15.05 28.09 14.09
N ALA A 202 14.33 27.06 14.54
CA ALA A 202 14.85 26.06 15.45
C ALA A 202 15.49 24.89 14.70
N GLU A 203 16.47 24.25 15.33
CA GLU A 203 17.06 22.99 14.86
C GLU A 203 16.79 21.92 15.90
N ILE A 204 16.01 20.88 15.56
CA ILE A 204 15.72 19.77 16.48
C ILE A 204 16.22 18.45 15.88
N SER A 205 17.12 17.78 16.61
CA SER A 205 17.75 16.53 16.17
C SER A 205 17.92 15.51 17.29
N HIS A 206 18.07 14.23 16.94
CA HIS A 206 18.31 13.14 17.88
C HIS A 206 17.27 13.10 19.03
N ALA A 207 15.99 13.32 18.70
CA ALA A 207 14.88 13.06 19.60
C ALA A 207 14.38 11.62 19.44
N ALA A 208 14.32 10.89 20.56
CA ALA A 208 13.98 9.46 20.55
C ALA A 208 12.49 9.17 20.26
N VAL A 209 11.58 10.05 20.71
CA VAL A 209 10.12 9.84 20.60
C VAL A 209 9.50 10.72 19.51
N ALA A 210 9.69 12.03 19.63
CA ALA A 210 9.28 12.99 18.62
C ALA A 210 10.06 14.29 18.73
N ALA A 211 10.33 14.99 17.62
CA ALA A 211 10.91 16.33 17.70
C ALA A 211 9.93 17.33 18.33
N VAL A 212 8.66 17.27 17.93
CA VAL A 212 7.53 18.02 18.50
C VAL A 212 6.40 17.05 18.82
N LEU A 213 6.02 16.97 20.10
CA LEU A 213 4.92 16.18 20.62
C LEU A 213 3.82 17.10 21.14
N VAL A 214 2.61 16.96 20.62
CA VAL A 214 1.43 17.74 21.02
C VAL A 214 0.32 16.79 21.48
N GLU A 215 -0.19 17.03 22.67
CA GLU A 215 -1.27 16.26 23.29
C GLU A 215 -2.37 17.18 23.81
N ASP A 216 -3.50 16.60 24.21
CA ASP A 216 -4.63 17.32 24.83
C ASP A 216 -5.18 18.45 23.93
N GLU A 217 -5.33 19.67 24.46
CA GLU A 217 -5.79 20.86 23.72
C GLU A 217 -4.61 21.80 23.37
N ALA A 218 -3.37 21.31 23.43
CA ALA A 218 -2.20 22.13 23.18
C ALA A 218 -2.11 22.57 21.71
N GLY A 219 -1.39 23.67 21.45
CA GLY A 219 -1.21 24.24 20.12
C GLY A 219 0.24 24.62 19.85
N ALA A 220 0.69 24.42 18.62
CA ALA A 220 2.04 24.77 18.19
C ALA A 220 2.02 25.47 16.84
N THR A 221 2.85 26.48 16.67
CA THR A 221 3.18 27.05 15.36
C THR A 221 4.69 26.97 15.16
N VAL A 222 5.11 26.21 14.15
CA VAL A 222 6.51 25.95 13.81
C VAL A 222 6.79 26.53 12.44
N ARG A 223 7.78 27.42 12.36
CA ARG A 223 8.16 28.10 11.12
C ARG A 223 9.65 28.05 10.87
N ASP A 224 10.04 27.97 9.61
CA ASP A 224 11.42 28.20 9.17
C ASP A 224 12.44 27.32 9.91
N SER A 225 12.04 26.09 10.28
CA SER A 225 12.77 25.22 11.21
C SER A 225 13.22 23.91 10.55
N GLN A 226 14.28 23.32 11.09
CA GLN A 226 14.91 22.11 10.56
C GLN A 226 14.84 20.96 11.55
N PHE A 227 14.46 19.80 11.03
CA PHE A 227 14.33 18.55 11.78
C PHE A 227 15.17 17.48 11.10
N PHE A 228 16.17 16.95 11.78
CA PHE A 228 17.07 15.98 11.17
C PHE A 228 17.62 14.96 12.17
N ASP A 229 17.96 13.76 11.70
CA ASP A 229 18.58 12.71 12.51
C ASP A 229 17.79 12.41 13.81
N ASN A 230 16.46 12.45 13.73
CA ASN A 230 15.58 12.07 14.86
C ASN A 230 15.27 10.58 14.77
N ASP A 231 15.24 9.86 15.89
CA ASP A 231 14.90 8.43 15.89
C ASP A 231 13.37 8.22 15.82
N GLY A 232 12.62 9.13 16.42
CA GLY A 232 11.15 9.11 16.46
C GLY A 232 10.49 9.94 15.35
N ASP A 233 9.24 10.35 15.59
CA ASP A 233 8.51 11.18 14.62
C ASP A 233 9.06 12.63 14.58
N VAL A 234 8.83 13.40 13.51
CA VAL A 234 9.11 14.85 13.61
C VAL A 234 7.99 15.55 14.34
N LEU A 235 6.77 15.47 13.84
CA LEU A 235 5.58 16.00 14.48
C LEU A 235 4.64 14.86 14.84
N ARG A 236 4.38 14.66 16.13
CA ARG A 236 3.34 13.75 16.62
C ARG A 236 2.25 14.54 17.34
N ALA A 237 1.03 14.47 16.84
CA ALA A 237 -0.15 15.08 17.46
C ALA A 237 -1.20 13.99 17.77
N THR A 238 -1.49 13.76 19.05
CA THR A 238 -2.52 12.81 19.52
C THR A 238 -3.81 13.50 19.93
N GLY A 239 -3.73 14.81 20.17
CA GLY A 239 -4.81 15.75 20.38
C GLY A 239 -4.29 17.16 20.09
N SER A 240 -5.18 18.09 19.81
CA SER A 240 -4.85 19.52 19.74
C SER A 240 -6.11 20.34 19.97
N ALA A 241 -5.94 21.62 20.30
CA ALA A 241 -7.03 22.57 20.10
C ALA A 241 -7.54 22.44 18.65
N PRO A 242 -8.85 22.50 18.39
CA PRO A 242 -9.36 22.50 17.03
C PRO A 242 -8.88 23.76 16.30
N PHE A 243 -8.83 23.75 14.97
CA PHE A 243 -8.63 25.00 14.24
C PHE A 243 -9.77 25.96 14.54
N THR A 244 -9.43 27.14 15.05
CA THR A 244 -10.33 28.30 15.15
C THR A 244 -10.54 28.89 13.77
N THR A 245 -11.29 28.21 12.90
CA THR A 245 -11.89 28.60 11.59
C THR A 245 -11.11 29.44 10.56
N ASP A 246 -9.94 30.00 10.84
CA ASP A 246 -9.54 31.25 10.20
C ASP A 246 -8.06 31.27 9.73
N GLY A 247 -7.67 30.37 8.81
CA GLY A 247 -6.31 30.45 8.24
C GLY A 247 -5.78 29.44 7.21
N TRP A 248 -6.55 28.49 6.68
CA TRP A 248 -6.19 27.66 5.50
C TRP A 248 -7.50 27.01 4.96
N PRO A 249 -7.71 26.80 3.65
CA PRO A 249 -9.00 27.03 3.02
C PRO A 249 -10.10 26.02 3.36
N GLY A 250 -11.18 26.55 3.95
CA GLY A 250 -12.57 26.10 3.79
C GLY A 250 -13.14 25.23 4.92
N ALA A 251 -14.03 25.78 5.75
CA ALA A 251 -14.76 25.01 6.77
C ALA A 251 -15.76 24.02 6.14
N LEU A 252 -16.39 23.15 6.94
CA LEU A 252 -17.44 22.21 6.53
C LEU A 252 -18.85 22.76 6.91
N PRO A 253 -19.85 22.74 6.02
CA PRO A 253 -21.25 22.91 6.35
C PRO A 253 -22.09 21.85 5.62
N ASP A 254 -23.24 21.57 6.21
CA ASP A 254 -24.17 20.55 5.78
C ASP A 254 -24.76 20.79 4.37
N ARG A 255 -24.19 20.14 3.33
CA ARG A 255 -24.92 19.58 2.15
C ARG A 255 -23.98 18.83 1.17
N PRO A 256 -24.53 17.94 0.31
CA PRO A 256 -23.78 16.84 -0.28
C PRO A 256 -22.77 17.30 -1.34
N LEU A 257 -21.52 16.90 -1.13
CA LEU A 257 -20.44 16.71 -2.10
C LEU A 257 -20.46 17.67 -3.30
N LEU A 258 -20.03 18.93 -3.11
CA LEU A 258 -19.43 19.83 -4.12
C LEU A 258 -19.20 21.21 -3.45
N ASP A 259 -17.93 21.51 -3.16
CA ASP A 259 -17.32 22.74 -2.61
C ASP A 259 -17.53 23.12 -1.12
N PRO A 260 -16.44 23.45 -0.37
CA PRO A 260 -16.49 23.90 1.02
C PRO A 260 -16.56 25.45 1.20
N PRO A 261 -17.24 25.97 2.25
CA PRO A 261 -17.50 27.37 2.62
C PRO A 261 -16.34 28.14 3.26
N ALA A 262 -16.52 29.46 3.28
CA ALA A 262 -15.57 30.51 3.64
C ALA A 262 -15.52 30.87 5.14
N PHE A 263 -14.30 31.13 5.66
CA PHE A 263 -14.00 31.77 6.96
C PHE A 263 -12.68 32.59 6.86
N GLY A 264 -12.51 33.61 7.73
CA GLY A 264 -11.57 34.76 7.62
C GLY A 264 -10.26 34.59 8.41
N PRO A 265 -9.55 35.63 8.92
CA PRO A 265 -8.32 35.45 9.72
C PRO A 265 -8.37 36.04 11.15
N GLY A 266 -7.97 35.26 12.18
CA GLY A 266 -7.61 35.74 13.53
C GLY A 266 -7.90 34.77 14.71
N GLU A 267 -6.86 34.47 15.53
CA GLU A 267 -6.81 33.72 16.82
C GLU A 267 -6.66 32.16 16.79
N PRO A 268 -6.13 31.49 17.86
CA PRO A 268 -5.31 30.26 17.76
C PRO A 268 -6.04 28.91 18.01
N GLY A 269 -5.56 27.87 17.32
CA GLY A 269 -5.91 26.46 17.53
C GLY A 269 -5.20 25.54 16.53
N GLY A 270 -4.99 24.27 16.87
CA GLY A 270 -4.30 23.26 16.07
C GLY A 270 -2.76 23.33 16.11
N VAL A 271 -2.12 22.45 15.33
CA VAL A 271 -0.67 22.47 15.09
C VAL A 271 -0.37 22.93 13.68
N ARG A 272 0.57 23.86 13.51
CA ARG A 272 0.98 24.41 12.21
C ARG A 272 2.46 24.22 11.97
N MET A 273 2.83 23.77 10.79
CA MET A 273 4.21 23.60 10.32
C MET A 273 4.37 24.26 8.96
N GLU A 274 5.25 25.26 8.85
CA GLU A 274 5.37 26.12 7.67
C GLU A 274 6.85 26.34 7.32
N ARG A 275 7.23 26.23 6.04
CA ARG A 275 8.62 26.43 5.57
C ARG A 275 9.64 25.61 6.35
N CYS A 276 9.31 24.35 6.64
CA CYS A 276 10.17 23.47 7.41
C CYS A 276 10.87 22.42 6.51
N THR A 277 11.99 21.88 7.00
CA THR A 277 12.66 20.73 6.37
C THR A 277 12.75 19.57 7.34
N VAL A 278 12.33 18.39 6.89
CA VAL A 278 12.49 17.11 7.60
C VAL A 278 13.44 16.23 6.81
N ASP A 279 14.48 15.72 7.45
CA ASP A 279 15.47 14.87 6.79
C ASP A 279 15.97 13.74 7.71
N ARG A 280 16.39 12.61 7.13
CA ARG A 280 17.00 11.45 7.83
C ARG A 280 16.34 11.11 9.17
N THR A 281 15.05 10.81 9.16
CA THR A 281 14.28 10.55 10.40
C THR A 281 13.84 9.08 10.49
N GLY A 282 13.92 8.51 11.70
CA GLY A 282 13.65 7.12 12.06
C GLY A 282 12.16 6.77 12.30
N GLY A 283 11.30 7.76 12.49
CA GLY A 283 9.86 7.63 12.58
C GLY A 283 9.12 8.18 11.35
N THR A 284 7.83 8.47 11.55
CA THR A 284 6.99 9.18 10.58
C THR A 284 7.31 10.66 10.63
N ALA A 285 7.39 11.37 9.51
CA ALA A 285 7.61 12.81 9.58
C ALA A 285 6.44 13.51 10.28
N ILE A 286 5.20 13.23 9.87
CA ILE A 286 4.02 13.84 10.49
C ILE A 286 2.99 12.76 10.84
N HIS A 287 2.72 12.59 12.12
CA HIS A 287 1.80 11.60 12.65
C HIS A 287 0.66 12.26 13.43
N LEU A 288 -0.56 12.07 12.95
CA LEU A 288 -1.79 12.55 13.57
C LEU A 288 -2.64 11.35 14.02
N SER A 289 -3.22 11.46 15.20
CA SER A 289 -4.19 10.49 15.73
C SER A 289 -5.25 11.18 16.57
N GLY A 290 -6.30 10.45 16.94
CA GLY A 290 -7.39 10.99 17.77
C GLY A 290 -8.10 12.15 17.07
N ALA A 291 -8.31 13.25 17.79
CA ALA A 291 -8.96 14.46 17.29
C ALA A 291 -7.97 15.56 16.85
N ALA A 292 -6.73 15.20 16.55
CA ALA A 292 -5.69 16.16 16.19
C ALA A 292 -5.99 16.91 14.88
N HIS A 293 -5.65 18.20 14.87
CA HIS A 293 -5.78 19.10 13.72
C HIS A 293 -4.40 19.65 13.34
N VAL A 294 -3.90 19.30 12.16
CA VAL A 294 -2.55 19.72 11.69
C VAL A 294 -2.60 20.35 10.31
N GLY A 295 -1.90 21.49 10.18
CA GLY A 295 -1.72 22.25 8.95
C GLY A 295 -0.24 22.25 8.55
N VAL A 296 0.06 21.93 7.31
CA VAL A 296 1.41 21.80 6.78
C VAL A 296 1.53 22.61 5.48
N ALA A 297 2.52 23.48 5.39
CA ALA A 297 2.71 24.33 4.22
C ALA A 297 4.20 24.50 3.89
N ASP A 298 4.51 24.62 2.59
CA ASP A 298 5.87 24.90 2.09
C ASP A 298 6.96 24.01 2.71
N THR A 299 6.62 22.74 3.00
CA THR A 299 7.47 21.86 3.80
C THR A 299 8.06 20.75 2.92
N ARG A 300 9.36 20.53 3.07
CA ARG A 300 10.07 19.43 2.41
C ARG A 300 10.33 18.30 3.40
N ILE A 301 9.85 17.11 3.08
CA ILE A 301 10.09 15.88 3.81
C ILE A 301 10.94 14.98 2.93
N ASP A 302 12.15 14.66 3.39
CA ASP A 302 13.11 13.85 2.67
C ASP A 302 13.60 12.70 3.57
N THR A 303 13.78 11.50 3.00
CA THR A 303 14.47 10.38 3.64
C THR A 303 13.94 10.06 5.05
N VAL A 304 12.75 9.46 5.10
CA VAL A 304 12.15 8.94 6.34
C VAL A 304 12.07 7.42 6.30
N THR A 305 12.34 6.74 7.41
CA THR A 305 12.31 5.27 7.49
C THR A 305 10.90 4.68 7.57
N ALA A 306 9.90 5.49 7.94
CA ALA A 306 8.49 5.10 7.96
C ALA A 306 7.74 5.81 6.82
N ALA A 307 6.51 6.26 7.09
CA ALA A 307 5.71 7.05 6.16
C ALA A 307 6.05 8.55 6.24
N GLY A 308 5.76 9.28 5.16
CA GLY A 308 5.86 10.74 5.18
C GLY A 308 4.81 11.34 6.11
N VAL A 309 3.54 11.01 5.89
CA VAL A 309 2.42 11.47 6.70
C VAL A 309 1.50 10.31 7.04
N VAL A 310 1.06 10.22 8.30
CA VAL A 310 0.06 9.26 8.77
C VAL A 310 -1.04 10.00 9.53
N ALA A 311 -2.29 9.82 9.13
CA ALA A 311 -3.45 10.30 9.87
C ALA A 311 -4.39 9.13 10.20
N THR A 312 -4.76 9.00 11.48
CA THR A 312 -5.63 7.93 11.99
C THR A 312 -6.72 8.50 12.91
N GLY A 313 -7.74 7.69 13.22
CA GLY A 313 -8.84 8.14 14.08
C GLY A 313 -9.68 9.20 13.38
N ASP A 314 -10.00 10.29 14.08
CA ASP A 314 -10.80 11.43 13.58
C ASP A 314 -9.92 12.62 13.14
N ALA A 315 -8.63 12.37 12.91
CA ALA A 315 -7.65 13.41 12.64
C ALA A 315 -7.98 14.21 11.38
N ARG A 316 -7.61 15.49 11.40
CA ARG A 316 -7.81 16.45 10.30
C ARG A 316 -6.46 16.98 9.82
N LEU A 317 -6.16 16.76 8.54
CA LEU A 317 -4.94 17.24 7.89
C LEU A 317 -5.27 18.26 6.80
N VAL A 318 -4.54 19.37 6.79
CA VAL A 318 -4.47 20.28 5.63
C VAL A 318 -3.02 20.40 5.22
N MET A 319 -2.71 20.12 3.96
CA MET A 319 -1.34 20.15 3.45
C MET A 319 -1.28 20.87 2.11
N THR A 320 -0.36 21.82 1.96
CA THR A 320 -0.21 22.57 0.71
C THR A 320 1.24 22.81 0.32
N ASP A 321 1.50 22.83 -0.99
CA ASP A 321 2.78 23.22 -1.58
C ASP A 321 3.98 22.52 -0.90
N SER A 322 3.80 21.24 -0.58
CA SER A 322 4.73 20.46 0.24
C SER A 322 5.13 19.17 -0.48
N HIS A 323 6.36 18.73 -0.25
CA HIS A 323 6.99 17.69 -1.04
C HIS A 323 7.54 16.57 -0.16
N ILE A 324 7.11 15.33 -0.42
CA ILE A 324 7.57 14.12 0.26
C ILE A 324 8.43 13.33 -0.73
N VAL A 325 9.69 13.08 -0.37
CA VAL A 325 10.67 12.41 -1.23
C VAL A 325 11.37 11.30 -0.44
N ARG A 326 11.48 10.10 -1.03
CA ARG A 326 12.14 8.94 -0.42
C ARG A 326 11.61 8.51 0.96
N PRO A 327 10.28 8.42 1.19
CA PRO A 327 9.79 7.67 2.34
C PRO A 327 10.06 6.18 2.12
N ARG A 328 10.59 5.45 3.11
CA ARG A 328 10.80 4.00 2.98
C ARG A 328 9.49 3.19 3.00
N SER A 329 8.39 3.82 3.42
CA SER A 329 7.03 3.26 3.36
C SER A 329 6.16 4.12 2.43
N THR A 330 4.88 4.29 2.75
CA THR A 330 3.92 5.10 2.00
C THR A 330 4.21 6.60 2.16
N GLY A 331 4.01 7.38 1.10
CA GLY A 331 4.13 8.85 1.19
C GLY A 331 3.11 9.45 2.16
N VAL A 332 1.82 9.25 1.87
CA VAL A 332 0.71 9.71 2.73
C VAL A 332 -0.24 8.54 3.00
N ALA A 333 -0.54 8.28 4.27
CA ALA A 333 -1.49 7.24 4.68
C ALA A 333 -2.63 7.82 5.54
N LEU A 334 -3.88 7.57 5.16
CA LEU A 334 -5.05 7.88 5.98
C LEU A 334 -5.83 6.62 6.29
N LEU A 335 -6.14 6.44 7.57
CA LEU A 335 -6.81 5.26 8.10
C LEU A 335 -7.96 5.67 9.03
N GLY A 336 -8.93 4.77 9.22
CA GLY A 336 -10.06 5.02 10.13
C GLY A 336 -11.02 6.08 9.57
N GLN A 337 -11.30 7.14 10.35
CA GLN A 337 -12.19 8.25 9.98
C GLN A 337 -11.41 9.54 9.64
N ALA A 338 -10.12 9.41 9.31
CA ALA A 338 -9.26 10.56 9.10
C ALA A 338 -9.67 11.31 7.82
N HIS A 339 -9.64 12.64 7.85
CA HIS A 339 -9.89 13.46 6.67
C HIS A 339 -8.70 14.34 6.33
N ALA A 340 -8.45 14.51 5.02
CA ALA A 340 -7.44 15.45 4.56
C ALA A 340 -7.86 16.30 3.35
N ARG A 341 -7.27 17.49 3.27
CA ARG A 341 -7.20 18.30 2.06
C ARG A 341 -5.72 18.49 1.70
N ILE A 342 -5.35 18.11 0.48
CA ILE A 342 -3.98 18.24 -0.02
C ILE A 342 -4.01 18.99 -1.35
N GLU A 343 -3.20 20.04 -1.47
CA GLU A 343 -3.18 20.88 -2.67
C GLU A 343 -1.75 21.26 -3.09
N GLY A 344 -1.41 21.11 -4.38
CA GLY A 344 -0.09 21.49 -4.89
C GLY A 344 1.08 20.69 -4.31
N CYS A 345 0.81 19.50 -3.79
CA CYS A 345 1.84 18.67 -3.14
C CYS A 345 2.38 17.60 -4.08
N SER A 346 3.54 17.03 -3.74
CA SER A 346 4.08 15.88 -4.47
C SER A 346 4.62 14.77 -3.56
N VAL A 347 4.48 13.53 -4.02
CA VAL A 347 5.11 12.34 -3.43
C VAL A 347 6.01 11.69 -4.48
N ALA A 348 7.26 11.41 -4.12
CA ALA A 348 8.23 10.82 -5.01
C ALA A 348 9.10 9.76 -4.33
N ASP A 349 9.51 8.75 -5.12
CA ASP A 349 10.50 7.75 -4.72
C ASP A 349 10.07 6.95 -3.47
N SER A 350 8.77 6.60 -3.37
CA SER A 350 8.23 5.93 -2.18
C SER A 350 8.54 4.44 -2.14
N GLY A 351 8.98 3.96 -0.97
CA GLY A 351 9.27 2.55 -0.72
C GLY A 351 8.02 1.67 -0.59
N ALA A 352 6.83 2.27 -0.53
CA ALA A 352 5.56 1.60 -0.79
C ALA A 352 4.67 2.43 -1.74
N ASN A 353 3.44 2.74 -1.35
CA ASN A 353 2.48 3.52 -2.16
C ASN A 353 2.78 5.03 -2.10
N GLY A 354 2.31 5.79 -3.07
CA GLY A 354 2.32 7.24 -2.97
C GLY A 354 1.30 7.73 -1.93
N LEU A 355 0.06 7.27 -2.10
CA LEU A 355 -1.08 7.50 -1.21
C LEU A 355 -1.78 6.18 -0.88
N PHE A 356 -2.10 5.97 0.39
CA PHE A 356 -2.89 4.82 0.86
C PHE A 356 -4.06 5.28 1.72
N LEU A 357 -5.27 4.88 1.33
CA LEU A 357 -6.51 5.20 2.04
C LEU A 357 -7.21 3.91 2.45
N ALA A 358 -7.61 3.81 3.72
CA ALA A 358 -8.42 2.71 4.23
C ALA A 358 -9.42 3.18 5.29
N GLY A 359 -10.36 2.31 5.65
CA GLY A 359 -11.48 2.67 6.53
C GLY A 359 -12.45 3.64 5.83
N ASP A 360 -13.13 4.49 6.59
CA ASP A 360 -14.02 5.55 6.09
C ASP A 360 -13.28 6.87 5.86
N SER A 361 -11.98 6.81 5.57
CA SER A 361 -11.16 8.01 5.36
C SER A 361 -11.62 8.79 4.12
N ARG A 362 -11.50 10.13 4.17
CA ARG A 362 -11.98 11.02 3.10
C ARG A 362 -10.94 12.04 2.72
N VAL A 363 -10.62 12.13 1.42
CA VAL A 363 -9.56 13.02 0.95
C VAL A 363 -9.96 13.79 -0.31
N LEU A 364 -9.69 15.10 -0.29
CA LEU A 364 -9.68 15.95 -1.48
C LEU A 364 -8.24 16.30 -1.85
N LEU A 365 -7.86 16.01 -3.09
CA LEU A 365 -6.53 16.19 -3.64
C LEU A 365 -6.65 17.07 -4.88
N ARG A 366 -5.93 18.19 -4.92
CA ARG A 366 -5.85 19.06 -6.11
C ARG A 366 -4.40 19.25 -6.52
N ARG A 367 -4.08 19.04 -7.80
CA ARG A 367 -2.71 19.17 -8.31
C ARG A 367 -1.70 18.34 -7.49
N LEU A 368 -2.03 17.08 -7.22
CA LEU A 368 -1.12 16.14 -6.56
C LEU A 368 -0.23 15.50 -7.62
N GLY A 369 1.09 15.55 -7.44
CA GLY A 369 2.04 14.76 -8.24
C GLY A 369 2.48 13.51 -7.49
N VAL A 370 2.30 12.31 -8.05
CA VAL A 370 2.83 11.05 -7.51
C VAL A 370 3.72 10.39 -8.55
N ARG A 371 5.01 10.18 -8.24
CA ARG A 371 5.94 9.55 -9.17
C ARG A 371 6.85 8.53 -8.51
N GLN A 372 7.28 7.53 -9.27
CA GLN A 372 8.33 6.57 -8.87
C GLN A 372 7.99 5.88 -7.54
N THR A 373 6.91 5.12 -7.52
CA THR A 373 6.47 4.34 -6.35
C THR A 373 6.97 2.90 -6.42
N ARG A 374 7.03 2.17 -5.29
CA ARG A 374 7.39 0.74 -5.30
C ARG A 374 6.21 -0.17 -5.66
N TYR A 375 5.01 0.24 -5.29
CA TYR A 375 3.75 -0.43 -5.56
C TYR A 375 2.78 0.57 -6.20
N THR A 376 1.47 0.32 -6.09
CA THR A 376 0.40 1.22 -6.57
C THR A 376 0.60 2.67 -6.10
N ALA A 377 0.43 3.63 -7.01
CA ALA A 377 0.63 5.03 -6.70
C ALA A 377 -0.46 5.61 -5.77
N VAL A 378 -1.74 5.40 -6.10
CA VAL A 378 -2.88 5.75 -5.25
C VAL A 378 -3.73 4.51 -5.00
N HIS A 379 -3.73 4.03 -3.76
CA HIS A 379 -4.48 2.84 -3.37
C HIS A 379 -5.60 3.18 -2.40
N LEU A 380 -6.81 2.71 -2.71
CA LEU A 380 -7.99 2.79 -1.84
C LEU A 380 -8.50 1.40 -1.46
N GLY A 381 -8.79 1.22 -0.18
CA GLY A 381 -9.49 0.05 0.34
C GLY A 381 -10.53 0.42 1.38
N GLY A 382 -11.28 -0.60 1.84
CA GLY A 382 -12.35 -0.41 2.82
C GLY A 382 -13.51 0.38 2.23
N THR A 383 -13.83 1.54 2.82
CA THR A 383 -14.95 2.42 2.44
C THR A 383 -14.46 3.84 2.13
N ALA A 384 -13.17 3.96 1.82
CA ALA A 384 -12.50 5.24 1.66
C ALA A 384 -13.03 6.01 0.44
N ILE A 385 -13.05 7.33 0.53
CA ILE A 385 -13.49 8.20 -0.56
C ILE A 385 -12.36 9.17 -0.93
N VAL A 386 -12.00 9.20 -2.21
CA VAL A 386 -11.07 10.20 -2.74
C VAL A 386 -11.69 11.01 -3.86
N THR A 387 -11.35 12.30 -3.88
CA THR A 387 -11.51 13.16 -5.05
C THR A 387 -10.14 13.66 -5.48
N LEU A 388 -9.71 13.27 -6.68
CA LEU A 388 -8.49 13.71 -7.37
C LEU A 388 -8.89 14.74 -8.43
N VAL A 389 -8.27 15.92 -8.42
CA VAL A 389 -8.49 16.97 -9.43
C VAL A 389 -7.17 17.43 -10.00
N ASP A 390 -7.02 17.39 -11.32
CA ASP A 390 -5.84 17.84 -12.06
C ASP A 390 -4.53 17.26 -11.50
N SER A 391 -4.53 15.97 -11.17
CA SER A 391 -3.39 15.28 -10.56
C SER A 391 -2.57 14.50 -11.59
N GLU A 392 -1.27 14.41 -11.36
CA GLU A 392 -0.32 13.69 -12.23
C GLU A 392 0.23 12.47 -11.49
N ILE A 393 0.09 11.30 -12.09
CA ILE A 393 0.58 10.02 -11.57
C ILE A 393 1.47 9.39 -12.63
N SER A 394 2.72 9.09 -12.29
CA SER A 394 3.65 8.47 -13.24
C SER A 394 4.55 7.41 -12.62
N ASP A 395 5.06 6.51 -13.46
CA ASP A 395 6.18 5.62 -13.13
C ASP A 395 5.89 4.70 -11.92
N THR A 396 4.87 3.85 -12.06
CA THR A 396 4.42 2.90 -11.01
C THR A 396 4.51 1.44 -11.51
N PRO A 397 5.11 0.52 -10.74
CA PRO A 397 5.20 -0.90 -11.09
C PRO A 397 3.86 -1.64 -11.10
N GLU A 398 2.84 -1.10 -10.46
CA GLU A 398 1.51 -1.70 -10.37
C GLU A 398 0.48 -0.80 -11.06
N CYS A 399 -0.50 -0.32 -10.30
CA CYS A 399 -1.55 0.55 -10.78
C CYS A 399 -1.23 2.03 -10.54
N GLY A 400 -1.73 2.90 -11.42
CA GLY A 400 -1.78 4.33 -11.15
C GLY A 400 -2.78 4.63 -10.02
N VAL A 401 -4.03 4.23 -10.22
CA VAL A 401 -5.07 4.27 -9.19
C VAL A 401 -5.69 2.89 -9.04
N ARG A 402 -5.78 2.39 -7.81
CA ARG A 402 -6.46 1.11 -7.49
C ARG A 402 -7.55 1.34 -6.46
N VAL A 403 -8.77 0.89 -6.79
CA VAL A 403 -9.96 1.00 -5.94
C VAL A 403 -10.42 -0.40 -5.59
N THR A 404 -10.40 -0.75 -4.30
CA THR A 404 -10.80 -2.07 -3.78
C THR A 404 -11.84 -1.94 -2.66
N GLY A 405 -12.41 -3.05 -2.19
CA GLY A 405 -13.44 -3.02 -1.18
C GLY A 405 -14.69 -2.29 -1.65
N ARG A 406 -15.24 -1.39 -0.84
CA ARG A 406 -16.35 -0.47 -1.16
C ARG A 406 -15.87 0.97 -1.28
N ALA A 407 -14.59 1.16 -1.63
CA ALA A 407 -14.04 2.49 -1.79
C ALA A 407 -14.58 3.17 -3.05
N MET A 408 -14.56 4.50 -3.07
CA MET A 408 -15.03 5.31 -4.18
C MET A 408 -13.98 6.33 -4.61
N ALA A 409 -13.63 6.32 -5.89
CA ALA A 409 -12.72 7.31 -6.48
C ALA A 409 -13.45 8.23 -7.47
N ARG A 410 -13.31 9.54 -7.28
CA ARG A 410 -13.69 10.54 -8.29
C ARG A 410 -12.43 11.20 -8.82
N ILE A 411 -12.19 11.11 -10.11
CA ILE A 411 -11.00 11.64 -10.78
C ILE A 411 -11.46 12.61 -11.87
N ASP A 412 -11.11 13.88 -11.73
CA ASP A 412 -11.52 14.96 -12.63
C ASP A 412 -10.27 15.64 -13.20
N GLY A 413 -10.01 15.43 -14.48
CA GLY A 413 -8.77 15.87 -15.13
C GLY A 413 -7.53 15.09 -14.70
N GLY A 414 -6.37 15.55 -15.15
CA GLY A 414 -5.08 14.97 -14.81
C GLY A 414 -4.65 13.82 -15.72
N ARG A 415 -3.54 13.19 -15.34
CA ARG A 415 -2.85 12.19 -16.16
C ARG A 415 -2.31 11.04 -15.34
N VAL A 416 -2.49 9.82 -15.85
CA VAL A 416 -1.86 8.60 -15.37
C VAL A 416 -0.96 8.05 -16.48
N GLU A 417 0.31 7.89 -16.21
CA GLU A 417 1.32 7.51 -17.20
C GLU A 417 2.24 6.40 -16.67
N ARG A 418 2.70 5.47 -17.52
CA ARG A 418 3.74 4.48 -17.14
C ARG A 418 3.35 3.66 -15.92
N ALA A 419 2.11 3.20 -15.90
CA ALA A 419 1.61 2.22 -14.93
C ALA A 419 1.74 0.80 -15.51
N ARG A 420 2.63 -0.02 -14.94
CA ARG A 420 2.99 -1.33 -15.53
C ARG A 420 1.90 -2.40 -15.41
N GLN A 421 0.88 -2.25 -14.57
CA GLN A 421 -0.26 -3.18 -14.55
C GLN A 421 -1.51 -2.54 -15.16
N SER A 422 -1.99 -1.46 -14.55
CA SER A 422 -3.18 -0.76 -15.03
C SER A 422 -3.10 0.73 -14.72
N GLY A 423 -3.50 1.59 -15.65
CA GLY A 423 -3.63 3.02 -15.35
C GLY A 423 -4.62 3.24 -14.20
N VAL A 424 -5.84 2.75 -14.37
CA VAL A 424 -6.86 2.72 -13.32
C VAL A 424 -7.48 1.33 -13.21
N ALA A 425 -7.50 0.77 -12.00
CA ALA A 425 -8.12 -0.52 -11.69
C ALA A 425 -9.22 -0.34 -10.64
N VAL A 426 -10.43 -0.79 -10.96
CA VAL A 426 -11.58 -0.85 -10.05
C VAL A 426 -11.90 -2.31 -9.83
N GLU A 427 -11.81 -2.77 -8.60
CA GLU A 427 -11.88 -4.19 -8.24
C GLU A 427 -12.90 -4.43 -7.13
N GLU A 428 -13.33 -5.69 -6.97
CA GLU A 428 -14.25 -6.14 -5.93
C GLU A 428 -15.60 -5.41 -6.00
N THR A 429 -15.89 -4.53 -5.03
CA THR A 429 -17.10 -3.70 -4.98
C THR A 429 -16.77 -2.21 -5.03
N GLY A 430 -15.59 -1.87 -5.55
CA GLY A 430 -15.14 -0.49 -5.70
C GLY A 430 -15.95 0.23 -6.76
N ASP A 431 -15.99 1.57 -6.66
CA ASP A 431 -16.61 2.42 -7.67
C ASP A 431 -15.67 3.55 -8.08
N ALA A 432 -15.73 3.95 -9.36
CA ALA A 432 -14.91 5.03 -9.86
C ALA A 432 -15.61 5.85 -10.93
N HIS A 433 -15.48 7.17 -10.81
CA HIS A 433 -15.94 8.15 -11.79
C HIS A 433 -14.72 8.91 -12.33
N LEU A 434 -14.36 8.64 -13.59
CA LEU A 434 -13.27 9.27 -14.31
C LEU A 434 -13.86 10.27 -15.30
N ARG A 435 -13.42 11.52 -15.25
CA ARG A 435 -13.84 12.57 -16.17
C ARG A 435 -12.63 13.34 -16.69
N GLY A 436 -12.45 13.44 -18.00
CA GLY A 436 -11.36 14.25 -18.57
C GLY A 436 -9.96 13.73 -18.25
N VAL A 437 -9.82 12.44 -17.91
CA VAL A 437 -8.55 11.84 -17.50
C VAL A 437 -7.80 11.32 -18.72
N THR A 438 -6.49 11.58 -18.78
CA THR A 438 -5.60 10.95 -19.77
C THR A 438 -4.88 9.76 -19.14
N VAL A 439 -4.97 8.57 -19.73
CA VAL A 439 -4.25 7.36 -19.32
C VAL A 439 -3.35 6.91 -20.45
N THR A 440 -2.04 6.81 -20.22
CA THR A 440 -1.08 6.52 -21.29
C THR A 440 0.09 5.63 -20.87
N GLU A 441 0.72 4.94 -21.83
CA GLU A 441 1.97 4.19 -21.64
C GLU A 441 1.90 3.09 -20.55
N GLY A 442 0.87 2.23 -20.53
CA GLY A 442 0.73 1.13 -19.55
C GLY A 442 0.46 -0.23 -20.19
N GLU A 443 0.34 -1.30 -19.40
CA GLU A 443 -0.11 -2.62 -19.91
C GLU A 443 -1.62 -2.61 -20.21
N VAL A 444 -2.43 -2.21 -19.23
CA VAL A 444 -3.88 -1.98 -19.39
C VAL A 444 -4.19 -0.52 -19.08
N GLY A 445 -5.05 0.12 -19.87
CA GLY A 445 -5.44 1.51 -19.61
C GLY A 445 -6.37 1.61 -18.40
N VAL A 446 -7.62 1.18 -18.56
CA VAL A 446 -8.62 1.15 -17.48
C VAL A 446 -9.23 -0.25 -17.39
N ARG A 447 -9.22 -0.84 -16.19
CA ARG A 447 -9.86 -2.12 -15.88
C ARG A 447 -10.97 -1.94 -14.87
N VAL A 448 -12.15 -2.49 -15.16
CA VAL A 448 -13.29 -2.54 -14.26
C VAL A 448 -13.68 -3.99 -14.01
N ASP A 449 -13.35 -4.47 -12.82
CA ASP A 449 -13.74 -5.75 -12.23
C ASP A 449 -14.61 -5.50 -10.98
N SER A 450 -15.77 -4.90 -11.23
CA SER A 450 -16.72 -4.53 -10.19
C SER A 450 -18.15 -4.69 -10.71
N PRO A 451 -19.11 -5.11 -9.86
CA PRO A 451 -20.53 -5.14 -10.22
C PRO A 451 -21.15 -3.74 -10.27
N HIS A 452 -20.43 -2.71 -9.80
CA HIS A 452 -20.86 -1.32 -9.90
C HIS A 452 -20.60 -0.74 -11.29
N ARG A 453 -21.36 0.30 -11.64
CA ARG A 453 -21.29 0.95 -12.95
C ARG A 453 -20.29 2.11 -12.92
N ALA A 454 -19.01 1.78 -12.86
CA ALA A 454 -17.94 2.78 -12.98
C ALA A 454 -18.15 3.63 -14.25
N LEU A 455 -17.98 4.94 -14.14
CA LEU A 455 -18.20 5.91 -15.23
C LEU A 455 -16.86 6.40 -15.76
N VAL A 456 -16.65 6.31 -17.07
CA VAL A 456 -15.51 6.88 -17.78
C VAL A 456 -16.02 7.83 -18.85
N GLU A 457 -15.86 9.14 -18.63
CA GLU A 457 -16.47 10.19 -19.44
C GLU A 457 -15.42 11.19 -19.96
N ASN A 458 -15.43 11.48 -21.27
CA ASN A 458 -14.51 12.43 -21.90
C ASN A 458 -13.02 12.12 -21.62
N CYS A 459 -12.66 10.83 -21.53
CA CYS A 459 -11.29 10.41 -21.24
C CYS A 459 -10.52 10.07 -22.52
N THR A 460 -9.20 10.10 -22.43
CA THR A 460 -8.28 9.63 -23.48
C THR A 460 -7.44 8.49 -22.93
N ILE A 461 -7.47 7.35 -23.60
CA ILE A 461 -6.65 6.18 -23.28
C ILE A 461 -5.75 5.93 -24.49
N SER A 462 -4.44 6.14 -24.34
CA SER A 462 -3.52 6.15 -25.47
C SER A 462 -2.27 5.31 -25.23
N GLU A 463 -1.65 4.78 -26.30
CA GLU A 463 -0.32 4.15 -26.24
C GLU A 463 -0.23 3.04 -25.17
N ILE A 464 -1.20 2.14 -25.16
CA ILE A 464 -1.30 1.03 -24.19
C ILE A 464 -0.76 -0.26 -24.80
N ALA A 465 0.10 -0.99 -24.10
CA ALA A 465 0.76 -2.19 -24.64
C ALA A 465 -0.22 -3.32 -24.97
N GLN A 466 -1.22 -3.57 -24.10
CA GLN A 466 -2.24 -4.61 -24.29
C GLN A 466 -3.59 -3.96 -24.59
N THR A 467 -4.42 -3.78 -23.57
CA THR A 467 -5.84 -3.44 -23.72
C THR A 467 -6.12 -2.04 -23.24
N GLY A 468 -6.73 -1.21 -24.08
CA GLY A 468 -7.13 0.15 -23.72
C GLY A 468 -8.12 0.16 -22.56
N PHE A 469 -9.29 -0.48 -22.74
CA PHE A 469 -10.32 -0.60 -21.73
C PHE A 469 -10.77 -2.06 -21.55
N GLU A 470 -10.88 -2.52 -20.30
CA GLU A 470 -11.29 -3.88 -19.96
C GLU A 470 -12.51 -3.87 -19.03
N ALA A 471 -13.63 -4.41 -19.51
CA ALA A 471 -14.78 -4.78 -18.69
C ALA A 471 -14.63 -6.27 -18.32
N ALA A 472 -14.31 -6.55 -17.06
CA ALA A 472 -14.15 -7.91 -16.58
C ALA A 472 -15.50 -8.61 -16.42
N LYS A 473 -15.45 -9.91 -16.12
CA LYS A 473 -16.62 -10.80 -16.07
C LYS A 473 -17.76 -10.23 -15.22
N GLY A 474 -18.95 -10.11 -15.81
CA GLY A 474 -20.15 -9.65 -15.10
C GLY A 474 -20.17 -8.16 -14.73
N SER A 475 -19.17 -7.37 -15.14
CA SER A 475 -19.11 -5.93 -14.87
C SER A 475 -20.02 -5.13 -15.83
N GLY A 476 -20.44 -3.94 -15.41
CA GLY A 476 -21.35 -3.08 -16.20
C GLY A 476 -20.92 -1.62 -16.34
N PRO A 477 -19.65 -1.31 -16.68
CA PRO A 477 -19.16 0.06 -16.74
C PRO A 477 -19.86 0.89 -17.82
N ILE A 478 -19.81 2.22 -17.66
CA ILE A 478 -20.35 3.18 -18.61
C ILE A 478 -19.20 3.98 -19.21
N LEU A 479 -19.09 3.99 -20.54
CA LEU A 479 -18.12 4.79 -21.28
C LEU A 479 -18.86 5.85 -22.11
N ARG A 480 -18.43 7.10 -22.03
CA ARG A 480 -19.03 8.22 -22.78
C ARG A 480 -17.99 9.14 -23.37
N ASN A 481 -18.07 9.41 -24.67
CA ASN A 481 -17.20 10.36 -25.36
C ASN A 481 -15.71 10.07 -25.11
N THR A 482 -15.32 8.80 -25.07
CA THR A 482 -13.97 8.37 -24.71
C THR A 482 -13.19 8.00 -25.95
N THR A 483 -11.96 8.51 -26.05
CA THR A 483 -11.01 8.17 -27.13
C THR A 483 -10.07 7.07 -26.65
N ILE A 484 -9.92 6.00 -27.44
CA ILE A 484 -9.00 4.90 -27.18
C ILE A 484 -8.11 4.73 -28.41
N GLU A 485 -6.82 4.93 -28.26
CA GLU A 485 -5.94 4.94 -29.43
C GLU A 485 -4.57 4.30 -29.17
N GLY A 486 -3.98 3.65 -30.17
CA GLY A 486 -2.57 3.22 -30.09
C GLY A 486 -2.37 2.04 -29.15
N CYS A 487 -3.39 1.20 -28.98
CA CYS A 487 -3.30 0.01 -28.12
C CYS A 487 -2.73 -1.19 -28.88
N GLY A 488 -1.80 -1.96 -28.32
CA GLY A 488 -1.15 -3.10 -29.00
C GLY A 488 -2.06 -4.33 -29.15
N GLY A 489 -2.93 -4.59 -28.17
CA GLY A 489 -3.92 -5.66 -28.13
C GLY A 489 -5.30 -5.20 -28.58
N ALA A 490 -6.27 -5.16 -27.67
CA ALA A 490 -7.62 -4.70 -27.96
C ALA A 490 -7.82 -3.22 -27.59
N GLY A 491 -8.66 -2.49 -28.33
CA GLY A 491 -9.12 -1.17 -27.88
C GLY A 491 -10.03 -1.32 -26.66
N VAL A 492 -11.12 -2.08 -26.82
CA VAL A 492 -12.05 -2.47 -25.75
C VAL A 492 -12.15 -3.99 -25.69
N PHE A 493 -12.03 -4.53 -24.48
CA PHE A 493 -12.26 -5.94 -24.18
C PHE A 493 -13.44 -6.08 -23.23
N VAL A 494 -14.42 -6.91 -23.62
CA VAL A 494 -15.61 -7.22 -22.83
C VAL A 494 -15.61 -8.72 -22.54
N ASP A 495 -15.36 -9.07 -21.29
CA ASP A 495 -15.32 -10.46 -20.84
C ASP A 495 -16.74 -11.04 -20.68
N ALA A 496 -16.82 -12.35 -20.41
CA ALA A 496 -18.07 -13.09 -20.29
C ALA A 496 -19.07 -12.43 -19.35
N ASP A 497 -20.35 -12.50 -19.69
CA ASP A 497 -21.47 -11.96 -18.89
C ASP A 497 -21.41 -10.44 -18.59
N ALA A 498 -20.43 -9.70 -19.12
CA ALA A 498 -20.32 -8.26 -18.89
C ALA A 498 -21.35 -7.48 -19.73
N THR A 499 -21.84 -6.36 -19.18
CA THR A 499 -22.90 -5.53 -19.78
C THR A 499 -22.53 -4.04 -19.83
N PRO A 500 -21.38 -3.69 -20.45
CA PRO A 500 -20.97 -2.30 -20.54
C PRO A 500 -21.89 -1.49 -21.46
N VAL A 501 -22.03 -0.20 -21.16
CA VAL A 501 -22.75 0.75 -22.02
C VAL A 501 -21.74 1.78 -22.52
N ALA A 502 -21.49 1.78 -23.82
CA ALA A 502 -20.58 2.68 -24.50
C ALA A 502 -21.36 3.59 -25.47
N ASP A 503 -21.13 4.90 -25.39
CA ASP A 503 -21.75 5.89 -26.28
C ASP A 503 -20.71 6.93 -26.67
N GLY A 504 -20.55 7.20 -27.97
CA GLY A 504 -19.57 8.18 -28.44
C GLY A 504 -18.11 7.72 -28.32
N LEU A 505 -17.79 6.45 -28.59
CA LEU A 505 -16.39 6.00 -28.58
C LEU A 505 -15.68 6.36 -29.89
N THR A 506 -14.42 6.77 -29.78
CA THR A 506 -13.49 6.85 -30.90
C THR A 506 -12.35 5.87 -30.65
N ILE A 507 -12.26 4.82 -31.46
CA ILE A 507 -11.22 3.78 -31.34
C ILE A 507 -10.33 3.85 -32.57
N ASP A 508 -9.04 4.12 -32.41
CA ASP A 508 -8.14 4.35 -33.56
C ASP A 508 -6.73 3.76 -33.41
N ARG A 509 -6.13 3.36 -34.53
CA ARG A 509 -4.80 2.74 -34.67
C ARG A 509 -4.53 1.67 -33.60
N ILE A 510 -5.27 0.58 -33.67
CA ILE A 510 -5.18 -0.55 -32.74
C ILE A 510 -4.36 -1.69 -33.37
N GLY A 511 -3.37 -2.18 -32.63
CA GLY A 511 -2.47 -3.27 -33.03
C GLY A 511 -3.14 -4.64 -33.12
N GLY A 512 -4.28 -4.82 -32.46
CA GLY A 512 -5.17 -5.97 -32.58
C GLY A 512 -6.56 -5.58 -33.07
N THR A 513 -7.58 -5.92 -32.29
CA THR A 513 -9.00 -5.71 -32.64
C THR A 513 -9.55 -4.48 -31.93
N GLY A 514 -10.37 -3.68 -32.61
CA GLY A 514 -11.00 -2.49 -32.01
C GLY A 514 -11.81 -2.82 -30.76
N VAL A 515 -12.83 -3.67 -30.90
CA VAL A 515 -13.68 -4.16 -29.80
C VAL A 515 -13.78 -5.68 -29.82
N VAL A 516 -13.53 -6.34 -28.69
CA VAL A 516 -13.66 -7.79 -28.50
C VAL A 516 -14.73 -8.07 -27.45
N VAL A 517 -15.68 -8.94 -27.77
CA VAL A 517 -16.77 -9.36 -26.88
C VAL A 517 -16.78 -10.88 -26.74
N TRP A 518 -16.68 -11.39 -25.52
CA TRP A 518 -16.68 -12.83 -25.22
C TRP A 518 -18.07 -13.38 -24.92
N GLY A 519 -18.17 -14.71 -24.83
CA GLY A 519 -19.45 -15.42 -24.72
C GLY A 519 -20.26 -15.03 -23.49
N GLY A 520 -21.57 -14.87 -23.68
CA GLY A 520 -22.52 -14.44 -22.66
C GLY A 520 -22.53 -12.93 -22.38
N ALA A 521 -21.55 -12.16 -22.88
CA ALA A 521 -21.54 -10.71 -22.72
C ALA A 521 -22.62 -10.03 -23.58
N ASP A 522 -23.22 -8.96 -23.07
CA ASP A 522 -24.30 -8.21 -23.72
C ASP A 522 -24.02 -6.69 -23.67
N PRO A 523 -23.04 -6.21 -24.44
CA PRO A 523 -22.69 -4.80 -24.47
C PRO A 523 -23.69 -3.97 -25.29
N VAL A 524 -23.85 -2.70 -24.91
CA VAL A 524 -24.55 -1.70 -25.72
C VAL A 524 -23.53 -0.69 -26.21
N ILE A 525 -23.32 -0.61 -27.52
CA ILE A 525 -22.37 0.32 -28.15
C ILE A 525 -23.14 1.23 -29.11
N ARG A 526 -23.04 2.54 -28.91
CA ARG A 526 -23.76 3.55 -29.70
C ARG A 526 -22.86 4.65 -30.22
N SER A 527 -23.23 5.24 -31.36
CA SER A 527 -22.68 6.51 -31.86
C SER A 527 -21.15 6.52 -31.92
N SER A 528 -20.53 5.43 -32.38
CA SER A 528 -19.09 5.19 -32.21
C SER A 528 -18.37 5.00 -33.54
N THR A 529 -17.06 5.23 -33.55
CA THR A 529 -16.19 5.03 -34.71
C THR A 529 -15.02 4.12 -34.36
N ILE A 530 -14.71 3.15 -35.22
CA ILE A 530 -13.56 2.26 -35.12
C ILE A 530 -12.75 2.35 -36.41
N ALA A 531 -11.49 2.78 -36.30
CA ALA A 531 -10.62 3.00 -37.43
C ALA A 531 -9.23 2.36 -37.25
N ASN A 532 -8.60 2.01 -38.37
CA ASN A 532 -7.18 1.64 -38.45
C ASN A 532 -6.78 0.48 -37.52
N CYS A 533 -7.57 -0.60 -37.45
CA CYS A 533 -7.25 -1.79 -36.66
C CYS A 533 -6.46 -2.82 -37.49
N LYS A 534 -5.36 -3.38 -36.96
CA LYS A 534 -4.61 -4.43 -37.67
C LYS A 534 -5.39 -5.74 -37.80
N LYS A 535 -6.33 -6.02 -36.89
CA LYS A 535 -7.27 -7.15 -36.96
C LYS A 535 -8.67 -6.65 -37.31
N ASN A 536 -9.70 -7.12 -36.62
CA ASN A 536 -11.09 -6.76 -36.86
C ASN A 536 -11.40 -5.37 -36.26
N GLY A 537 -12.45 -4.72 -36.74
CA GLY A 537 -13.05 -3.58 -36.04
C GLY A 537 -13.83 -4.06 -34.82
N LEU A 538 -14.76 -4.99 -35.04
CA LEU A 538 -15.60 -5.60 -34.01
C LEU A 538 -15.51 -7.13 -34.10
N TYR A 539 -15.16 -7.79 -32.99
CA TYR A 539 -15.14 -9.23 -32.84
C TYR A 539 -16.12 -9.67 -31.76
N LEU A 540 -17.14 -10.43 -32.16
CA LEU A 540 -18.12 -11.04 -31.27
C LEU A 540 -17.85 -12.55 -31.24
N GLY A 541 -17.41 -13.06 -30.09
CA GLY A 541 -17.11 -14.47 -29.88
C GLY A 541 -18.35 -15.37 -29.92
N ALA A 542 -18.15 -16.67 -29.72
CA ALA A 542 -19.27 -17.61 -29.63
C ALA A 542 -20.18 -17.24 -28.45
N GLU A 543 -21.51 -17.34 -28.65
CA GLU A 543 -22.52 -16.98 -27.64
C GLU A 543 -22.48 -15.51 -27.18
N ALA A 544 -21.80 -14.61 -27.90
CA ALA A 544 -21.82 -13.18 -27.58
C ALA A 544 -23.15 -12.54 -28.00
N HIS A 545 -23.70 -11.71 -27.12
CA HIS A 545 -24.89 -10.90 -27.35
C HIS A 545 -24.47 -9.44 -27.62
N GLY A 546 -25.42 -8.51 -27.59
CA GLY A 546 -25.15 -7.08 -27.64
C GLY A 546 -26.03 -6.31 -28.62
N THR A 547 -26.14 -5.00 -28.36
CA THR A 547 -26.78 -4.04 -29.27
C THR A 547 -25.74 -3.04 -29.75
N ILE A 548 -25.45 -3.03 -31.05
CA ILE A 548 -24.52 -2.12 -31.69
C ILE A 548 -25.31 -1.23 -32.64
N GLU A 549 -25.30 0.07 -32.38
CA GLU A 549 -26.13 1.05 -33.08
C GLU A 549 -25.30 2.25 -33.51
N ASP A 550 -25.47 2.75 -34.73
CA ASP A 550 -24.72 3.91 -35.23
C ASP A 550 -23.19 3.74 -35.09
N LEU A 551 -22.67 2.61 -35.60
CA LEU A 551 -21.24 2.28 -35.59
C LEU A 551 -20.65 2.46 -36.99
N ASP A 552 -19.56 3.23 -37.07
CA ASP A 552 -18.78 3.43 -38.29
C ASP A 552 -17.45 2.67 -38.18
N VAL A 553 -17.12 1.81 -39.14
CA VAL A 553 -15.92 0.96 -39.12
C VAL A 553 -15.12 1.10 -40.41
N THR A 554 -13.83 1.42 -40.29
CA THR A 554 -12.95 1.61 -41.45
C THR A 554 -11.50 1.14 -41.23
N GLY A 555 -10.80 0.81 -42.30
CA GLY A 555 -9.37 0.49 -42.27
C GLY A 555 -8.99 -0.69 -41.37
N THR A 556 -9.55 -1.88 -41.62
CA THR A 556 -9.26 -3.10 -40.84
C THR A 556 -8.42 -4.10 -41.64
N GLY A 557 -7.49 -4.80 -40.98
CA GLY A 557 -6.62 -5.81 -41.63
C GLY A 557 -7.22 -7.23 -41.70
N TYR A 558 -8.28 -7.47 -40.93
CA TYR A 558 -9.13 -8.67 -40.97
C TYR A 558 -10.56 -8.21 -41.31
N PRO A 559 -11.52 -9.15 -41.50
CA PRO A 559 -12.92 -8.78 -41.72
C PRO A 559 -13.40 -7.76 -40.69
N ALA A 560 -14.00 -6.66 -41.14
CA ALA A 560 -14.32 -5.54 -40.25
C ALA A 560 -15.20 -5.99 -39.06
N LEU A 561 -16.15 -6.88 -39.33
CA LEU A 561 -17.02 -7.52 -38.35
C LEU A 561 -16.78 -9.05 -38.33
N TYR A 562 -16.61 -9.63 -37.16
CA TYR A 562 -16.62 -11.09 -36.95
C TYR A 562 -17.71 -11.48 -35.97
N ILE A 563 -18.53 -12.47 -36.34
CA ILE A 563 -19.63 -12.98 -35.52
C ILE A 563 -19.50 -14.50 -35.38
N GLY A 564 -19.22 -14.94 -34.16
CA GLY A 564 -19.01 -16.33 -33.79
C GLY A 564 -20.28 -17.19 -33.75
N ALA A 565 -20.10 -18.50 -33.60
CA ALA A 565 -21.21 -19.45 -33.53
C ALA A 565 -22.15 -19.12 -32.35
N GLN A 566 -23.46 -19.20 -32.59
CA GLN A 566 -24.50 -18.92 -31.59
C GLN A 566 -24.55 -17.48 -31.03
N ALA A 567 -23.67 -16.58 -31.49
CA ALA A 567 -23.82 -15.16 -31.19
C ALA A 567 -25.08 -14.61 -31.88
N ASP A 568 -25.82 -13.74 -31.22
CA ASP A 568 -27.10 -13.17 -31.70
C ASP A 568 -27.19 -11.64 -31.56
N PRO A 569 -26.11 -10.88 -31.90
CA PRO A 569 -26.10 -9.43 -31.75
C PRO A 569 -27.14 -8.74 -32.64
N VAL A 570 -27.61 -7.58 -32.20
CA VAL A 570 -28.40 -6.65 -33.01
C VAL A 570 -27.47 -5.56 -33.53
N LEU A 571 -27.24 -5.55 -34.84
CA LEU A 571 -26.47 -4.54 -35.56
C LEU A 571 -27.44 -3.61 -36.28
N ARG A 572 -27.49 -2.34 -35.87
CA ARG A 572 -28.39 -1.33 -36.44
C ARG A 572 -27.60 -0.12 -36.93
N ARG A 573 -27.82 0.29 -38.19
CA ARG A 573 -27.14 1.46 -38.79
C ARG A 573 -25.61 1.36 -38.64
N VAL A 574 -25.07 0.16 -38.88
CA VAL A 574 -23.62 -0.08 -38.92
C VAL A 574 -23.13 0.18 -40.34
N HIS A 575 -22.15 1.06 -40.48
CA HIS A 575 -21.53 1.42 -41.75
C HIS A 575 -20.09 0.92 -41.77
N VAL A 576 -19.75 0.08 -42.75
CA VAL A 576 -18.42 -0.48 -42.94
C VAL A 576 -17.86 0.05 -44.26
N HIS A 577 -16.69 0.70 -44.24
CA HIS A 577 -16.15 1.24 -45.49
C HIS A 577 -14.62 1.26 -45.54
N ASP A 578 -14.08 1.25 -46.77
CA ASP A 578 -12.64 1.24 -47.04
C ASP A 578 -11.91 0.09 -46.35
N VAL A 579 -12.42 -1.15 -46.52
CA VAL A 579 -11.86 -2.39 -45.96
C VAL A 579 -11.80 -3.51 -47.02
N ASP A 580 -10.93 -4.50 -46.82
CA ASP A 580 -10.82 -5.63 -47.76
C ASP A 580 -12.00 -6.62 -47.65
N GLU A 581 -12.48 -6.88 -46.43
CA GLU A 581 -13.62 -7.77 -46.15
C GLU A 581 -14.51 -7.13 -45.07
N ASP A 582 -15.83 -7.10 -45.28
CA ASP A 582 -16.77 -6.43 -44.37
C ASP A 582 -17.18 -7.30 -43.17
N LEU A 583 -17.54 -8.56 -43.40
CA LEU A 583 -18.17 -9.42 -42.41
C LEU A 583 -17.73 -10.88 -42.58
N THR A 584 -17.43 -11.53 -41.46
CA THR A 584 -17.42 -12.99 -41.35
C THR A 584 -18.52 -13.44 -40.40
N LEU A 585 -19.46 -14.23 -40.92
CA LEU A 585 -20.54 -14.83 -40.15
C LEU A 585 -20.29 -16.35 -40.03
N VAL A 586 -20.01 -16.83 -38.82
CA VAL A 586 -19.79 -18.28 -38.57
C VAL A 586 -21.10 -19.04 -38.63
N ASP A 587 -21.06 -20.29 -39.12
CA ASP A 587 -22.21 -21.19 -39.13
C ASP A 587 -22.88 -21.30 -37.75
N GLY A 588 -24.19 -20.99 -37.71
CA GLY A 588 -24.97 -20.99 -36.47
C GLY A 588 -25.00 -19.66 -35.71
N ALA A 589 -24.37 -18.60 -36.22
CA ALA A 589 -24.61 -17.23 -35.76
C ALA A 589 -26.04 -16.77 -36.12
N ASN A 590 -26.68 -16.03 -35.21
CA ASN A 590 -28.07 -15.55 -35.30
C ASN A 590 -28.15 -14.02 -35.27
N ALA A 591 -27.16 -13.33 -35.84
CA ALA A 591 -27.11 -11.87 -35.86
C ALA A 591 -28.27 -11.24 -36.65
N THR A 592 -28.78 -10.11 -36.15
CA THR A 592 -29.79 -9.29 -36.82
C THR A 592 -29.14 -8.04 -37.40
N PHE A 593 -29.41 -7.74 -38.67
CA PHE A 593 -28.89 -6.57 -39.39
C PHE A 593 -30.04 -5.65 -39.79
N GLU A 594 -30.00 -4.40 -39.34
CA GLU A 594 -31.01 -3.37 -39.61
C GLU A 594 -30.33 -2.12 -40.17
N GLN A 595 -30.63 -1.72 -41.41
CA GLN A 595 -30.06 -0.51 -42.02
C GLN A 595 -28.52 -0.49 -42.07
N CYS A 596 -27.88 -1.65 -42.16
CA CYS A 596 -26.43 -1.77 -42.26
C CYS A 596 -25.95 -1.58 -43.71
N THR A 597 -24.81 -0.92 -43.90
CA THR A 597 -24.27 -0.54 -45.21
C THR A 597 -22.78 -0.89 -45.31
N ALA A 598 -22.33 -1.21 -46.52
CA ALA A 598 -20.94 -1.54 -46.82
C ALA A 598 -20.52 -0.83 -48.12
N ASP A 599 -19.51 0.04 -48.05
CA ASP A 599 -19.07 0.88 -49.16
C ASP A 599 -17.56 0.75 -49.40
N ALA A 600 -17.11 0.72 -50.65
CA ALA A 600 -15.68 0.54 -50.99
C ALA A 600 -15.03 -0.71 -50.33
N VAL A 601 -15.74 -1.83 -50.30
CA VAL A 601 -15.28 -3.10 -49.74
C VAL A 601 -14.80 -4.06 -50.83
N GLY A 602 -13.65 -4.72 -50.63
CA GLY A 602 -13.11 -5.70 -51.58
C GLY A 602 -13.99 -6.94 -51.74
N THR A 603 -14.35 -7.59 -50.63
CA THR A 603 -15.26 -8.72 -50.52
C THR A 603 -16.40 -8.35 -49.59
N SER A 604 -17.58 -8.09 -50.15
CA SER A 604 -18.77 -7.77 -49.35
C SER A 604 -19.68 -8.98 -49.19
N THR A 605 -19.96 -9.34 -47.93
CA THR A 605 -20.89 -10.38 -47.51
C THR A 605 -22.00 -9.85 -46.59
N MET A 606 -21.97 -8.56 -46.26
CA MET A 606 -23.03 -7.88 -45.50
C MET A 606 -24.40 -8.09 -46.16
N PRO A 607 -25.45 -8.44 -45.40
CA PRO A 607 -26.79 -8.59 -45.94
C PRO A 607 -27.32 -7.25 -46.46
N VAL A 608 -27.50 -7.12 -47.77
CA VAL A 608 -28.12 -5.94 -48.38
C VAL A 608 -29.61 -5.88 -48.02
N GLU A 609 -30.09 -4.75 -47.51
CA GLU A 609 -31.51 -4.59 -47.13
C GLU A 609 -32.47 -4.94 -48.29
N GLY A 610 -33.31 -5.95 -48.04
CA GLY A 610 -34.29 -6.49 -49.00
C GLY A 610 -34.35 -8.02 -49.06
N ALA A 611 -33.34 -8.73 -48.54
CA ALA A 611 -33.34 -10.19 -48.47
C ALA A 611 -33.76 -10.66 -47.06
N ASN A 612 -35.05 -10.89 -46.88
CA ASN A 612 -35.57 -11.65 -45.73
C ASN A 612 -35.01 -13.09 -45.79
N PRO A 613 -34.31 -13.63 -44.78
CA PRO A 613 -33.74 -14.97 -44.84
C PRO A 613 -34.83 -16.01 -44.53
N LEU A 614 -35.81 -16.12 -45.42
CA LEU A 614 -36.71 -17.26 -45.49
C LEU A 614 -36.66 -17.83 -46.90
N VAL A 615 -36.03 -19.00 -46.98
CA VAL A 615 -36.12 -20.00 -48.05
C VAL A 615 -35.35 -19.69 -49.34
N ARG A 616 -34.24 -20.41 -49.53
CA ARG A 616 -34.02 -21.17 -50.78
C ARG A 616 -33.31 -22.49 -50.52
N ARG A 617 -34.08 -23.57 -50.58
CA ARG A 617 -33.60 -24.96 -50.75
C ARG A 617 -33.51 -25.31 -52.23
N ALA A 618 -32.54 -26.19 -52.49
CA ALA A 618 -32.44 -27.19 -53.56
C ALA A 618 -31.68 -26.80 -54.84
N GLY A 619 -30.56 -27.52 -55.04
CA GLY A 619 -29.79 -27.59 -56.28
C GLY A 619 -28.53 -28.44 -56.11
N ALA A 620 -28.68 -29.71 -55.71
CA ALA A 620 -27.59 -30.65 -55.53
C ALA A 620 -26.84 -30.94 -56.84
N VAL A 621 -25.50 -30.92 -56.79
CA VAL A 621 -24.65 -31.90 -57.49
C VAL A 621 -23.54 -32.34 -56.54
N VAL A 622 -23.45 -33.66 -56.41
CA VAL A 622 -22.58 -34.47 -55.56
C VAL A 622 -21.23 -34.69 -56.24
N ALA A 623 -20.14 -34.59 -55.47
CA ALA A 623 -19.00 -35.52 -55.47
C ALA A 623 -18.04 -35.11 -54.32
N THR A 624 -18.19 -35.70 -53.11
CA THR A 624 -17.26 -36.71 -52.53
C THR A 624 -15.79 -36.25 -52.53
N SER A 625 -15.14 -36.01 -51.40
CA SER A 625 -14.83 -37.03 -50.39
C SER A 625 -14.33 -36.47 -49.03
N ALA A 626 -14.68 -37.22 -47.98
CA ALA A 626 -14.02 -37.36 -46.67
C ALA A 626 -14.39 -36.40 -45.50
N THR A 627 -15.63 -36.56 -45.03
CA THR A 627 -16.08 -36.63 -43.63
C THR A 627 -15.05 -37.39 -42.74
N SER A 628 -14.80 -37.07 -41.47
CA SER A 628 -15.81 -37.11 -40.42
C SER A 628 -15.30 -36.51 -39.10
N ALA A 629 -15.97 -35.45 -38.67
CA ALA A 629 -16.26 -35.22 -37.26
C ALA A 629 -16.90 -36.47 -36.64
N ARG A 630 -16.59 -36.75 -35.38
CA ARG A 630 -17.49 -37.51 -34.51
C ARG A 630 -17.69 -36.74 -33.22
N THR A 631 -18.88 -36.14 -33.15
CA THR A 631 -19.76 -36.12 -31.97
C THR A 631 -19.32 -37.04 -30.84
N ASN A 632 -19.20 -36.52 -29.63
CA ASN A 632 -19.23 -37.34 -28.43
C ASN A 632 -20.45 -36.97 -27.58
N THR A 633 -21.48 -37.78 -27.74
CA THR A 633 -22.63 -37.91 -26.85
C THR A 633 -22.21 -38.50 -25.51
N ALA A 634 -22.91 -38.09 -24.45
CA ALA A 634 -22.77 -38.62 -23.12
C ALA A 634 -23.03 -40.15 -23.02
N ALA A 635 -22.34 -40.73 -22.02
CA ALA A 635 -22.59 -41.99 -21.31
C ALA A 635 -22.05 -43.30 -21.92
N GLY A 636 -20.94 -43.77 -21.36
CA GLY A 636 -20.43 -45.13 -21.51
C GLY A 636 -19.38 -45.45 -20.44
N LYS A 637 -19.85 -45.94 -19.29
CA LYS A 637 -19.15 -46.74 -18.26
C LYS A 637 -17.66 -47.04 -18.53
N ALA A 638 -16.78 -46.53 -17.68
CA ALA A 638 -15.55 -47.24 -17.37
C ALA A 638 -15.91 -48.42 -16.46
N ASP A 639 -15.71 -49.64 -16.95
CA ASP A 639 -15.50 -50.82 -16.09
C ASP A 639 -14.26 -50.58 -15.21
N PRO A 640 -14.16 -51.23 -14.04
CA PRO A 640 -13.38 -50.77 -12.90
C PRO A 640 -11.91 -50.63 -13.27
N GLU A 641 -11.39 -49.39 -13.18
CA GLU A 641 -9.94 -49.15 -13.12
C GLU A 641 -9.35 -50.14 -12.11
N ALA A 642 -8.36 -50.92 -12.57
CA ALA A 642 -7.52 -51.71 -11.71
C ALA A 642 -7.13 -50.84 -10.52
N ALA A 643 -7.55 -51.23 -9.31
CA ALA A 643 -7.31 -50.44 -8.12
C ALA A 643 -5.80 -50.18 -8.02
N GLU A 644 -5.40 -48.94 -8.28
CA GLU A 644 -3.99 -48.55 -8.23
C GLU A 644 -3.43 -48.95 -6.87
N THR A 645 -2.37 -49.76 -6.89
CA THR A 645 -1.85 -50.31 -5.65
C THR A 645 -1.03 -49.25 -4.92
N LEU A 646 -0.95 -49.34 -3.60
CA LEU A 646 -0.12 -48.43 -2.80
C LEU A 646 1.34 -48.33 -3.31
N PRO A 647 2.02 -49.44 -3.70
CA PRO A 647 3.34 -49.37 -4.34
C PRO A 647 3.38 -48.49 -5.60
N ASP A 648 2.37 -48.57 -6.46
CA ASP A 648 2.33 -47.79 -7.71
C ASP A 648 2.19 -46.29 -7.45
N LEU A 649 1.39 -45.92 -6.44
CA LEU A 649 1.18 -44.53 -6.03
C LEU A 649 2.40 -43.94 -5.33
N LEU A 650 3.12 -44.74 -4.52
CA LEU A 650 4.40 -44.33 -3.94
C LEU A 650 5.47 -44.15 -5.02
N ALA A 651 5.52 -45.03 -6.01
CA ALA A 651 6.40 -44.84 -7.16
C ALA A 651 6.05 -43.58 -7.99
N GLN A 652 4.76 -43.24 -8.10
CA GLN A 652 4.34 -41.96 -8.71
C GLN A 652 4.85 -40.75 -7.90
N LEU A 653 4.82 -40.82 -6.57
CA LEU A 653 5.34 -39.77 -5.70
C LEU A 653 6.86 -39.62 -5.87
N ASP A 654 7.59 -40.74 -5.90
CA ASP A 654 9.04 -40.76 -6.04
C ASP A 654 9.50 -40.19 -7.39
N ARG A 655 8.69 -40.34 -8.45
CA ARG A 655 8.94 -39.79 -9.79
C ARG A 655 8.79 -38.27 -9.87
N LEU A 656 8.11 -37.60 -8.95
CA LEU A 656 8.04 -36.14 -8.96
C LEU A 656 9.44 -35.57 -8.75
N VAL A 657 9.82 -34.59 -9.57
CA VAL A 657 11.13 -33.93 -9.44
C VAL A 657 11.22 -33.23 -8.08
N GLY A 658 12.35 -33.41 -7.40
CA GLY A 658 12.64 -32.83 -6.09
C GLY A 658 11.72 -33.33 -4.98
N LEU A 659 11.37 -32.43 -4.04
CA LEU A 659 10.42 -32.69 -2.95
C LEU A 659 10.87 -33.74 -1.92
N ASP A 660 12.16 -33.95 -1.73
CA ASP A 660 12.69 -35.01 -0.85
C ASP A 660 12.11 -34.99 0.56
N ARG A 661 11.96 -33.79 1.14
CA ARG A 661 11.34 -33.60 2.46
C ARG A 661 9.87 -34.02 2.46
N VAL A 662 9.10 -33.60 1.45
CA VAL A 662 7.68 -33.95 1.31
C VAL A 662 7.52 -35.46 1.07
N LYS A 663 8.37 -36.06 0.23
CA LYS A 663 8.39 -37.52 -0.02
C LYS A 663 8.64 -38.27 1.29
N HIS A 664 9.60 -37.82 2.10
CA HIS A 664 9.90 -38.40 3.41
C HIS A 664 8.73 -38.27 4.39
N ASP A 665 8.11 -37.09 4.46
CA ASP A 665 6.98 -36.80 5.36
C ASP A 665 5.73 -37.60 4.98
N VAL A 666 5.41 -37.68 3.69
CA VAL A 666 4.32 -38.52 3.17
C VAL A 666 4.60 -40.00 3.43
N GLY A 667 5.83 -40.47 3.20
CA GLY A 667 6.23 -41.84 3.54
C GLY A 667 6.07 -42.16 5.03
N SER A 668 6.38 -41.20 5.91
CA SER A 668 6.17 -41.32 7.36
C SER A 668 4.69 -41.35 7.74
N LEU A 669 3.85 -40.55 7.07
CA LEU A 669 2.39 -40.57 7.23
C LEU A 669 1.80 -41.92 6.80
N VAL A 670 2.22 -42.47 5.66
CA VAL A 670 1.77 -43.78 5.17
C VAL A 670 2.10 -44.88 6.19
N LYS A 671 3.31 -44.92 6.72
CA LYS A 671 3.72 -45.89 7.76
C LYS A 671 2.85 -45.78 9.01
N LEU A 672 2.51 -44.56 9.43
CA LEU A 672 1.64 -44.32 10.58
C LEU A 672 0.22 -44.80 10.33
N VAL A 673 -0.33 -44.51 9.14
CA VAL A 673 -1.66 -44.97 8.72
C VAL A 673 -1.71 -46.51 8.68
N GLN A 674 -0.70 -47.16 8.11
CA GLN A 674 -0.58 -48.63 8.10
C GLN A 674 -0.50 -49.22 9.51
N MET A 675 0.22 -48.59 10.44
CA MET A 675 0.25 -49.01 11.84
C MET A 675 -1.13 -48.92 12.48
N VAL A 676 -1.89 -47.85 12.22
CA VAL A 676 -3.26 -47.68 12.72
C VAL A 676 -4.19 -48.77 12.18
N GLN A 677 -4.06 -49.15 10.90
CA GLN A 677 -4.82 -50.27 10.34
C GLN A 677 -4.51 -51.59 11.04
N LYS A 678 -3.22 -51.92 11.18
CA LYS A 678 -2.80 -53.15 11.88
C LYS A 678 -3.32 -53.22 13.31
N ARG A 679 -3.40 -52.08 14.01
CA ARG A 679 -3.99 -52.01 15.36
C ARG A 679 -5.50 -52.26 15.32
N ARG A 680 -6.23 -51.63 14.38
CA ARG A 680 -7.68 -51.85 14.20
C ARG A 680 -7.99 -53.30 13.87
N GLU A 681 -7.23 -53.91 12.96
CA GLU A 681 -7.34 -55.34 12.60
C GLU A 681 -7.06 -56.26 13.79
N ALA A 682 -6.13 -55.88 14.66
CA ALA A 682 -5.83 -56.58 15.91
C ALA A 682 -6.83 -56.29 17.06
N GLY A 683 -7.89 -55.53 16.81
CA GLY A 683 -8.88 -55.14 17.83
C GLY A 683 -8.35 -54.16 18.89
N LEU A 684 -7.17 -53.57 18.67
CA LEU A 684 -6.55 -52.59 19.57
C LEU A 684 -7.07 -51.19 19.26
N SER A 685 -7.34 -50.40 20.29
CA SER A 685 -7.69 -49.00 20.10
C SER A 685 -6.53 -48.25 19.43
N PRO A 686 -6.77 -47.62 18.27
CA PRO A 686 -5.77 -46.80 17.61
C PRO A 686 -5.58 -45.48 18.38
N PRO A 687 -4.38 -44.89 18.37
CA PRO A 687 -4.19 -43.56 18.94
C PRO A 687 -5.05 -42.53 18.17
N PRO A 688 -5.56 -41.49 18.85
CA PRO A 688 -6.25 -40.39 18.20
C PRO A 688 -5.25 -39.67 17.27
N MET A 689 -5.62 -39.52 16.00
CA MET A 689 -4.82 -38.79 15.02
C MET A 689 -5.71 -37.83 14.24
N SER A 690 -5.27 -36.59 14.10
CA SER A 690 -5.81 -35.74 13.05
C SER A 690 -5.18 -36.15 11.71
N ARG A 691 -6.01 -36.15 10.67
CA ARG A 691 -5.61 -36.44 9.29
C ARG A 691 -5.44 -35.18 8.45
N HIS A 692 -5.78 -34.01 9.01
CA HIS A 692 -5.72 -32.73 8.31
C HIS A 692 -4.29 -32.19 8.28
N LEU A 693 -3.89 -31.58 7.17
CA LEU A 693 -2.51 -31.17 6.90
C LEU A 693 -2.43 -29.69 6.49
N VAL A 694 -1.30 -29.06 6.80
CA VAL A 694 -0.95 -27.73 6.30
C VAL A 694 0.13 -27.88 5.24
N PHE A 695 -0.06 -27.33 4.05
CA PHE A 695 0.92 -27.30 2.97
C PHE A 695 1.49 -25.89 2.86
N ALA A 696 2.75 -25.71 3.27
CA ALA A 696 3.40 -24.40 3.35
C ALA A 696 4.53 -24.30 2.32
N GLY A 697 4.42 -23.38 1.35
CA GLY A 697 5.49 -23.14 0.36
C GLY A 697 5.05 -22.24 -0.79
N ASN A 698 6.01 -21.74 -1.56
CA ASN A 698 5.77 -20.82 -2.68
C ASN A 698 4.92 -21.44 -3.81
N PRO A 699 4.32 -20.63 -4.71
CA PRO A 699 3.58 -21.11 -5.87
C PRO A 699 4.42 -22.03 -6.76
N GLY A 700 3.78 -23.03 -7.38
CA GLY A 700 4.47 -23.92 -8.32
C GLY A 700 5.43 -24.95 -7.71
N THR A 701 5.45 -25.12 -6.39
CA THR A 701 6.22 -26.17 -5.68
C THR A 701 5.53 -27.54 -5.64
N GLY A 702 4.38 -27.72 -6.30
CA GLY A 702 3.72 -29.03 -6.43
C GLY A 702 2.69 -29.39 -5.36
N LYS A 703 2.26 -28.43 -4.52
CA LYS A 703 1.25 -28.61 -3.45
C LYS A 703 -0.02 -29.37 -3.91
N THR A 704 -0.71 -28.87 -4.93
CA THR A 704 -1.96 -29.47 -5.43
C THR A 704 -1.73 -30.87 -6.03
N THR A 705 -0.60 -31.08 -6.71
CA THR A 705 -0.21 -32.39 -7.26
C THR A 705 -0.02 -33.43 -6.15
N VAL A 706 0.69 -33.07 -5.08
CA VAL A 706 0.90 -33.94 -3.93
C VAL A 706 -0.42 -34.17 -3.18
N ALA A 707 -1.29 -33.18 -3.05
CA ALA A 707 -2.61 -33.33 -2.41
C ALA A 707 -3.49 -34.36 -3.13
N ARG A 708 -3.51 -34.31 -4.48
CA ARG A 708 -4.25 -35.29 -5.31
C ARG A 708 -3.71 -36.71 -5.12
N LEU A 709 -2.39 -36.85 -5.10
CA LEU A 709 -1.75 -38.15 -4.92
C LEU A 709 -1.97 -38.70 -3.50
N TYR A 710 -1.91 -37.83 -2.49
CA TYR A 710 -2.18 -38.18 -1.09
C TYR A 710 -3.61 -38.71 -0.90
N GLY A 711 -4.62 -38.11 -1.54
CA GLY A 711 -5.99 -38.61 -1.52
C GLY A 711 -6.13 -40.03 -2.08
N ARG A 712 -5.48 -40.31 -3.22
CA ARG A 712 -5.42 -41.65 -3.82
C ARG A 712 -4.69 -42.66 -2.94
N ILE A 713 -3.59 -42.25 -2.30
CA ILE A 713 -2.85 -43.09 -1.33
C ILE A 713 -3.75 -43.47 -0.16
N LEU A 714 -4.51 -42.52 0.40
CA LEU A 714 -5.43 -42.79 1.51
C LEU A 714 -6.59 -43.71 1.09
N ARG A 715 -7.07 -43.61 -0.15
CA ARG A 715 -8.05 -44.55 -0.71
C ARG A 715 -7.48 -45.96 -0.84
N ALA A 716 -6.26 -46.10 -1.37
CA ALA A 716 -5.58 -47.40 -1.48
C ALA A 716 -5.31 -48.04 -0.10
N LEU A 717 -5.11 -47.20 0.92
CA LEU A 717 -5.03 -47.60 2.32
C LEU A 717 -6.41 -47.76 2.98
N GLY A 718 -7.52 -47.70 2.25
CA GLY A 718 -8.87 -47.90 2.82
C GLY A 718 -9.28 -46.87 3.89
N MET A 719 -8.60 -45.71 3.96
CA MET A 719 -8.92 -44.64 4.91
C MET A 719 -9.97 -43.67 4.37
N LEU A 720 -10.11 -43.58 3.05
CA LEU A 720 -11.10 -42.78 2.35
C LEU A 720 -11.83 -43.66 1.32
N GLY A 721 -13.12 -43.42 1.11
CA GLY A 721 -13.93 -44.20 0.17
C GLY A 721 -13.60 -43.93 -1.31
N SER A 722 -13.26 -42.69 -1.66
CA SER A 722 -13.02 -42.26 -3.05
C SER A 722 -11.65 -41.63 -3.26
N GLY A 723 -11.14 -40.84 -2.31
CA GLY A 723 -9.83 -40.19 -2.41
C GLY A 723 -9.73 -39.09 -3.48
N HIS A 724 -10.86 -38.64 -4.06
CA HIS A 724 -10.89 -37.53 -5.00
C HIS A 724 -10.53 -36.20 -4.30
N LEU A 725 -10.00 -35.26 -5.07
CA LEU A 725 -9.61 -33.94 -4.60
C LEU A 725 -10.68 -32.91 -5.00
N VAL A 726 -11.18 -32.14 -4.05
CA VAL A 726 -11.99 -30.94 -4.29
C VAL A 726 -11.15 -29.73 -3.91
N GLU A 727 -10.80 -28.93 -4.91
CA GLU A 727 -10.02 -27.70 -4.76
C GLU A 727 -10.97 -26.50 -4.65
N VAL A 728 -10.72 -25.65 -3.66
CA VAL A 728 -11.52 -24.46 -3.36
C VAL A 728 -10.61 -23.32 -2.90
N ASP A 729 -11.09 -22.10 -3.09
CA ASP A 729 -10.48 -20.86 -2.59
C ASP A 729 -11.44 -20.15 -1.61
N ARG A 730 -11.10 -18.93 -1.18
CA ARG A 730 -11.96 -18.09 -0.35
C ARG A 730 -13.35 -17.88 -0.97
N SER A 731 -13.43 -17.62 -2.27
CA SER A 731 -14.68 -17.33 -2.97
C SER A 731 -15.64 -18.52 -2.91
N ALA A 732 -15.13 -19.75 -2.90
CA ALA A 732 -15.92 -20.96 -2.80
C ALA A 732 -16.42 -21.26 -1.38
N LEU A 733 -15.87 -20.63 -0.34
CA LEU A 733 -16.21 -20.88 1.07
C LEU A 733 -17.03 -19.74 1.70
N VAL A 734 -16.74 -18.50 1.33
CA VAL A 734 -17.34 -17.29 1.92
C VAL A 734 -18.49 -16.79 1.06
N GLY A 735 -19.64 -16.51 1.69
CA GLY A 735 -20.80 -15.93 1.04
C GLY A 735 -20.70 -14.40 0.97
N GLU A 736 -21.35 -13.81 -0.02
CA GLU A 736 -21.41 -12.35 -0.21
C GLU A 736 -22.36 -11.65 0.79
N TYR A 737 -23.26 -12.41 1.41
CA TYR A 737 -24.31 -11.93 2.31
C TYR A 737 -24.28 -12.65 3.67
N VAL A 738 -24.77 -11.95 4.71
CA VAL A 738 -24.91 -12.51 6.07
C VAL A 738 -25.76 -13.79 6.03
N GLY A 739 -25.22 -14.88 6.58
CA GLY A 739 -25.88 -16.19 6.64
C GLY A 739 -25.70 -17.07 5.40
N HIS A 740 -25.01 -16.61 4.34
CA HIS A 740 -24.70 -17.43 3.16
C HIS A 740 -23.38 -18.19 3.30
N THR A 741 -22.50 -17.78 4.21
CA THR A 741 -21.18 -18.38 4.38
C THR A 741 -21.24 -19.80 4.91
N ALA A 742 -21.99 -20.05 5.99
CA ALA A 742 -22.12 -21.40 6.53
C ALA A 742 -22.70 -22.42 5.51
N PRO A 743 -23.78 -22.13 4.76
CA PRO A 743 -24.27 -23.00 3.69
C PRO A 743 -23.24 -23.26 2.59
N LYS A 744 -22.49 -22.22 2.16
CA LYS A 744 -21.51 -22.32 1.08
C LYS A 744 -20.29 -23.17 1.49
N THR A 745 -19.76 -22.92 2.69
CA THR A 745 -18.72 -23.75 3.31
C THR A 745 -19.18 -25.21 3.45
N GLN A 746 -20.42 -25.44 3.89
CA GLN A 746 -20.99 -26.80 3.97
C GLN A 746 -21.10 -27.47 2.60
N ALA A 747 -21.52 -26.74 1.56
CA ALA A 747 -21.64 -27.29 0.21
C ALA A 747 -20.27 -27.70 -0.35
N ALA A 748 -19.25 -26.87 -0.18
CA ALA A 748 -17.87 -27.18 -0.54
C ALA A 748 -17.34 -28.41 0.21
N PHE A 749 -17.57 -28.48 1.54
CA PHE A 749 -17.15 -29.61 2.36
C PHE A 749 -17.86 -30.92 1.97
N ARG A 750 -19.18 -30.87 1.71
CA ARG A 750 -19.96 -32.04 1.31
C ARG A 750 -19.50 -32.63 -0.02
N ARG A 751 -19.07 -31.78 -0.96
CA ARG A 751 -18.47 -32.24 -2.22
C ARG A 751 -17.21 -33.07 -1.98
N ALA A 752 -16.50 -32.85 -0.87
CA ALA A 752 -15.26 -33.55 -0.52
C ALA A 752 -15.46 -34.79 0.37
N LEU A 753 -16.71 -35.18 0.68
CA LEU A 753 -17.01 -36.38 1.48
C LEU A 753 -16.36 -37.63 0.85
N HIS A 754 -15.67 -38.42 1.67
CA HIS A 754 -14.87 -39.58 1.26
C HIS A 754 -13.64 -39.25 0.40
N GLY A 755 -13.24 -37.98 0.36
CA GLY A 755 -12.11 -37.46 -0.41
C GLY A 755 -11.27 -36.45 0.38
N VAL A 756 -10.66 -35.51 -0.34
CA VAL A 756 -9.79 -34.47 0.18
C VAL A 756 -10.35 -33.10 -0.20
N LEU A 757 -10.59 -32.24 0.79
CA LEU A 757 -10.86 -30.82 0.60
C LEU A 757 -9.53 -30.05 0.64
N PHE A 758 -9.14 -29.47 -0.48
CA PHE A 758 -7.94 -28.64 -0.59
C PHE A 758 -8.34 -27.17 -0.68
N ILE A 759 -7.94 -26.38 0.31
CA ILE A 759 -8.22 -24.96 0.40
C ILE A 759 -6.93 -24.23 0.07
N ASP A 760 -6.85 -23.66 -1.14
CA ASP A 760 -5.71 -22.86 -1.55
C ASP A 760 -5.80 -21.45 -0.96
N GLU A 761 -4.62 -20.88 -0.66
CA GLU A 761 -4.46 -19.60 0.03
C GLU A 761 -5.37 -19.42 1.25
N ALA A 762 -5.42 -20.43 2.13
CA ALA A 762 -6.38 -20.49 3.22
C ALA A 762 -6.29 -19.30 4.21
N TYR A 763 -5.12 -18.67 4.31
CA TYR A 763 -4.91 -17.44 5.08
C TYR A 763 -5.76 -16.27 4.59
N ALA A 764 -6.20 -16.28 3.33
CA ALA A 764 -7.14 -15.31 2.79
C ALA A 764 -8.47 -15.33 3.55
N LEU A 765 -8.84 -16.39 4.27
CA LEU A 765 -10.03 -16.43 5.14
C LEU A 765 -9.91 -15.50 6.37
N THR A 766 -8.69 -15.09 6.74
CA THR A 766 -8.38 -14.22 7.88
C THR A 766 -7.58 -12.98 7.45
N PRO A 767 -8.17 -12.04 6.67
CA PRO A 767 -7.47 -10.83 6.25
C PRO A 767 -7.26 -9.87 7.43
N ASP A 768 -6.28 -8.96 7.27
CA ASP A 768 -5.84 -8.06 8.33
C ASP A 768 -6.78 -6.88 8.55
N GLY A 769 -7.50 -6.92 9.67
CA GLY A 769 -8.37 -5.82 10.11
C GLY A 769 -9.63 -6.32 10.82
N HIS A 770 -10.20 -5.48 11.68
CA HIS A 770 -11.47 -5.75 12.35
C HIS A 770 -12.65 -5.56 11.37
N GLY A 771 -12.86 -6.50 10.44
CA GLY A 771 -13.87 -6.30 9.40
C GLY A 771 -14.43 -7.48 8.61
N ALA A 772 -14.16 -8.76 8.93
CA ALA A 772 -14.76 -9.87 8.18
C ALA A 772 -15.33 -10.98 9.08
N ASP A 773 -16.50 -10.75 9.68
CA ASP A 773 -17.27 -11.77 10.40
C ASP A 773 -17.53 -13.03 9.55
N PHE A 774 -17.61 -12.90 8.22
CA PHE A 774 -17.87 -14.00 7.30
C PHE A 774 -16.71 -15.00 7.19
N GLY A 775 -15.45 -14.53 7.21
CA GLY A 775 -14.29 -15.43 7.19
C GLY A 775 -14.21 -16.28 8.46
N GLN A 776 -14.50 -15.67 9.61
CA GLN A 776 -14.59 -16.37 10.88
C GLN A 776 -15.77 -17.35 10.95
N GLU A 777 -16.90 -17.02 10.30
CA GLU A 777 -18.04 -17.92 10.15
C GLU A 777 -17.67 -19.16 9.31
N ALA A 778 -16.92 -18.98 8.22
CA ALA A 778 -16.41 -20.08 7.39
C ALA A 778 -15.47 -20.98 8.19
N ILE A 779 -14.52 -20.40 8.93
CA ILE A 779 -13.57 -21.13 9.78
C ILE A 779 -14.30 -21.91 10.87
N SER A 780 -15.26 -21.28 11.56
CA SER A 780 -16.05 -21.92 12.61
C SER A 780 -16.87 -23.10 12.05
N THR A 781 -17.46 -22.92 10.87
CA THR A 781 -18.20 -23.96 10.17
C THR A 781 -17.26 -25.10 9.74
N LEU A 782 -16.09 -24.78 9.18
CA LEU A 782 -15.09 -25.75 8.76
C LEU A 782 -14.57 -26.58 9.93
N VAL A 783 -14.19 -25.95 11.05
CA VAL A 783 -13.71 -26.64 12.26
C VAL A 783 -14.76 -27.60 12.81
N LYS A 784 -16.04 -27.18 12.81
CA LYS A 784 -17.15 -28.05 13.21
C LYS A 784 -17.28 -29.27 12.29
N LEU A 785 -17.29 -29.06 10.98
CA LEU A 785 -17.41 -30.15 9.99
C LEU A 785 -16.21 -31.10 10.03
N MET A 786 -15.00 -30.59 10.27
CA MET A 786 -13.80 -31.40 10.46
C MET A 786 -13.91 -32.33 11.67
N GLU A 787 -14.56 -31.90 12.76
CA GLU A 787 -14.81 -32.75 13.92
C GLU A 787 -15.88 -33.81 13.61
N ASP A 788 -17.00 -33.38 13.06
CA ASP A 788 -18.16 -34.23 12.77
C ASP A 788 -17.84 -35.34 11.74
N HIS A 789 -16.96 -35.04 10.77
CA HIS A 789 -16.62 -35.94 9.65
C HIS A 789 -15.14 -36.35 9.59
N ARG A 790 -14.46 -36.41 10.75
CA ARG A 790 -13.00 -36.68 10.84
C ARG A 790 -12.52 -38.01 10.23
N GLU A 791 -13.41 -38.99 10.05
CA GLU A 791 -13.08 -40.28 9.41
C GLU A 791 -13.39 -40.30 7.92
N GLU A 792 -14.16 -39.33 7.42
CA GLU A 792 -14.71 -39.30 6.07
C GLU A 792 -14.01 -38.29 5.15
N VAL A 793 -13.40 -37.24 5.71
CA VAL A 793 -12.76 -36.16 4.93
C VAL A 793 -11.39 -35.84 5.46
N VAL A 794 -10.44 -35.63 4.55
CA VAL A 794 -9.17 -34.98 4.85
C VAL A 794 -9.23 -33.54 4.36
N VAL A 795 -8.80 -32.60 5.19
CA VAL A 795 -8.74 -31.17 4.84
C VAL A 795 -7.26 -30.79 4.77
N ILE A 796 -6.87 -30.18 3.66
CA ILE A 796 -5.54 -29.67 3.42
C ILE A 796 -5.67 -28.17 3.19
N VAL A 797 -5.01 -27.38 4.02
CA VAL A 797 -4.92 -25.92 3.84
C VAL A 797 -3.56 -25.57 3.28
N ALA A 798 -3.52 -24.76 2.22
CA ALA A 798 -2.28 -24.41 1.52
C ALA A 798 -2.05 -22.90 1.48
N GLY A 799 -0.78 -22.49 1.43
CA GLY A 799 -0.40 -21.08 1.30
C GLY A 799 1.09 -20.83 1.56
N TYR A 800 1.45 -19.56 1.67
CA TYR A 800 2.82 -19.13 1.96
C TYR A 800 3.24 -19.52 3.39
N PRO A 801 4.52 -19.86 3.64
CA PRO A 801 4.95 -20.35 4.94
C PRO A 801 4.61 -19.44 6.13
N TYR A 802 4.88 -18.13 6.00
CA TYR A 802 4.60 -17.16 7.07
C TYR A 802 3.09 -16.99 7.31
N GLU A 803 2.33 -16.80 6.24
CA GLU A 803 0.87 -16.62 6.31
C GLU A 803 0.14 -17.85 6.86
N MET A 804 0.63 -19.06 6.57
CA MET A 804 0.04 -20.28 7.11
C MET A 804 0.27 -20.43 8.61
N VAL A 805 1.43 -20.02 9.13
CA VAL A 805 1.66 -19.98 10.59
C VAL A 805 0.67 -19.04 11.26
N ARG A 806 0.46 -17.86 10.66
CA ARG A 806 -0.48 -16.87 11.16
C ARG A 806 -1.94 -17.36 11.12
N PHE A 807 -2.38 -17.90 9.99
CA PHE A 807 -3.73 -18.43 9.80
C PHE A 807 -4.07 -19.49 10.86
N ILE A 808 -3.16 -20.46 11.04
CA ILE A 808 -3.35 -21.52 12.04
C ILE A 808 -3.43 -20.94 13.46
N ASN A 809 -2.67 -19.89 13.77
CA ASN A 809 -2.70 -19.22 15.06
C ASN A 809 -3.93 -18.32 15.31
N THR A 810 -4.78 -18.11 14.29
CA THR A 810 -5.95 -17.23 14.42
C THR A 810 -7.11 -17.90 15.18
N ASN A 811 -7.16 -19.23 15.22
CA ASN A 811 -8.22 -19.97 15.92
C ASN A 811 -7.66 -21.23 16.60
N PRO A 812 -7.84 -21.39 17.94
CA PRO A 812 -7.38 -22.60 18.65
C PRO A 812 -7.93 -23.92 18.09
N GLY A 813 -9.12 -23.90 17.48
CA GLY A 813 -9.69 -25.04 16.77
C GLY A 813 -8.84 -25.47 15.57
N LEU A 814 -8.32 -24.52 14.79
CA LEU A 814 -7.41 -24.82 13.68
C LEU A 814 -6.10 -25.44 14.21
N GLN A 815 -5.47 -24.86 15.22
CA GLN A 815 -4.24 -25.42 15.82
C GLN A 815 -4.42 -26.87 16.29
N SER A 816 -5.57 -27.17 16.91
CA SER A 816 -5.86 -28.50 17.42
C SER A 816 -6.10 -29.54 16.31
N ARG A 817 -6.66 -29.12 15.17
CA ARG A 817 -6.99 -30.04 14.07
C ARG A 817 -5.87 -30.12 13.02
N PHE A 818 -5.03 -29.11 12.86
CA PHE A 818 -3.90 -29.13 11.94
C PHE A 818 -2.59 -29.39 12.70
N SER A 819 -2.35 -30.66 13.01
CA SER A 819 -1.20 -31.06 13.84
C SER A 819 0.12 -31.24 13.08
N ARG A 820 0.09 -31.15 11.74
CA ARG A 820 1.26 -31.37 10.88
C ARG A 820 1.30 -30.39 9.72
N THR A 821 2.50 -29.89 9.45
CA THR A 821 2.81 -29.01 8.32
C THR A 821 3.83 -29.71 7.42
N LEU A 822 3.50 -29.86 6.15
CA LEU A 822 4.45 -30.23 5.10
C LEU A 822 4.99 -28.96 4.47
N THR A 823 6.30 -28.77 4.56
CA THR A 823 7.01 -27.64 3.94
C THR A 823 7.43 -28.03 2.53
N PHE A 824 7.04 -27.21 1.56
CA PHE A 824 7.39 -27.31 0.16
C PHE A 824 8.46 -26.27 -0.14
N ASP A 825 9.71 -26.72 -0.15
CA ASP A 825 10.88 -25.88 -0.43
C ASP A 825 10.91 -25.50 -1.93
N ASP A 826 11.56 -24.38 -2.25
CA ASP A 826 11.77 -23.97 -3.64
C ASP A 826 12.67 -24.95 -4.37
N TYR A 827 12.43 -25.14 -5.66
CA TYR A 827 13.27 -26.00 -6.50
C TYR A 827 14.66 -25.39 -6.67
N SER A 828 15.68 -26.22 -6.50
CA SER A 828 17.06 -25.94 -6.90
C SER A 828 17.18 -25.76 -8.42
N THR A 829 18.28 -25.15 -8.87
CA THR A 829 18.56 -24.96 -10.31
C THR A 829 18.45 -26.28 -11.06
N ASP A 830 19.04 -27.33 -10.51
CA ASP A 830 19.06 -28.66 -11.12
C ASP A 830 17.67 -29.28 -11.21
N GLU A 831 16.81 -29.03 -10.23
CA GLU A 831 15.42 -29.47 -10.26
C GLU A 831 14.59 -28.68 -11.28
N LEU A 832 14.77 -27.36 -11.39
CA LEU A 832 14.12 -26.54 -12.42
C LEU A 832 14.51 -26.98 -13.84
N VAL A 833 15.80 -27.25 -14.05
CA VAL A 833 16.31 -27.82 -15.32
C VAL A 833 15.68 -29.19 -15.59
N SER A 834 15.60 -30.05 -14.57
CA SER A 834 14.98 -31.37 -14.70
C SER A 834 13.49 -31.28 -15.06
N ILE A 835 12.78 -30.27 -14.57
CA ILE A 835 11.38 -30.01 -14.95
C ILE A 835 11.29 -29.64 -16.44
N VAL A 836 12.15 -28.75 -16.93
CA VAL A 836 12.19 -28.38 -18.37
C VAL A 836 12.55 -29.59 -19.24
N GLN A 837 13.52 -30.41 -18.82
CA GLN A 837 13.89 -31.63 -19.52
C GLN A 837 12.74 -32.64 -19.58
N TYR A 838 11.99 -32.79 -18.48
CA TYR A 838 10.82 -33.65 -18.45
C TYR A 838 9.73 -33.16 -19.40
N GLN A 839 9.45 -31.86 -19.44
CA GLN A 839 8.48 -31.29 -20.37
C GLN A 839 8.91 -31.43 -21.84
N ALA A 840 10.19 -31.21 -22.13
CA ALA A 840 10.74 -31.43 -23.46
C ALA A 840 10.54 -32.87 -23.90
N ALA A 841 10.92 -33.85 -23.06
CA ALA A 841 10.74 -35.26 -23.37
C ALA A 841 9.27 -35.67 -23.56
N ASP A 842 8.35 -35.14 -22.74
CA ASP A 842 6.90 -35.38 -22.84
C ASP A 842 6.30 -34.86 -24.15
N HIS A 843 6.91 -33.83 -24.75
CA HIS A 843 6.48 -33.22 -26.02
C HIS A 843 7.41 -33.59 -27.20
N GLU A 844 8.19 -34.66 -27.07
CA GLU A 844 9.12 -35.17 -28.11
C GLU A 844 10.24 -34.19 -28.53
N TYR A 845 10.59 -33.23 -27.66
CA TYR A 845 11.75 -32.37 -27.83
C TYR A 845 13.01 -32.92 -27.16
N HIS A 846 14.15 -32.63 -27.76
CA HIS A 846 15.49 -32.96 -27.28
C HIS A 846 16.28 -31.69 -26.97
N LEU A 847 16.95 -31.69 -25.81
CA LEU A 847 17.80 -30.60 -25.34
C LEU A 847 19.27 -31.06 -25.38
N GLY A 848 20.07 -30.42 -26.23
CA GLY A 848 21.51 -30.69 -26.29
C GLY A 848 22.26 -30.25 -25.03
N PRO A 849 23.47 -30.79 -24.76
CA PRO A 849 24.29 -30.37 -23.63
C PRO A 849 24.53 -28.84 -23.54
N PRO A 850 24.77 -28.11 -24.65
CA PRO A 850 24.91 -26.65 -24.61
C PRO A 850 23.65 -25.92 -24.12
N THR A 851 22.46 -26.41 -24.50
CA THR A 851 21.16 -25.84 -24.09
C THR A 851 20.94 -26.05 -22.59
N ILE A 852 21.28 -27.23 -22.07
CA ILE A 852 21.18 -27.55 -20.65
C ILE A 852 22.12 -26.65 -19.82
N GLU A 853 23.32 -26.38 -20.32
CA GLU A 853 24.27 -25.49 -19.62
C GLU A 853 23.78 -24.04 -19.60
N LYS A 854 23.22 -23.53 -20.70
CA LYS A 854 22.61 -22.19 -20.75
C LYS A 854 21.38 -22.10 -19.83
N LEU A 855 20.52 -23.13 -19.80
CA LEU A 855 19.39 -23.24 -18.87
C LEU A 855 19.82 -23.14 -17.40
N ARG A 856 20.90 -23.84 -17.01
CA ARG A 856 21.46 -23.77 -15.65
C ARG A 856 21.87 -22.34 -15.31
N ARG A 857 22.65 -21.68 -16.17
CA ARG A 857 23.09 -20.29 -15.95
C ARG A 857 21.91 -19.32 -15.87
N TYR A 858 20.90 -19.51 -16.70
CA TYR A 858 19.67 -18.73 -16.66
C TYR A 858 18.96 -18.86 -15.31
N PHE A 859 18.68 -20.10 -14.85
CA PHE A 859 18.03 -20.30 -13.56
C PHE A 859 18.87 -19.91 -12.34
N ASP A 860 20.21 -19.91 -12.44
CA ASP A 860 21.10 -19.38 -11.40
C ASP A 860 21.03 -17.84 -11.31
N SER A 861 20.71 -17.15 -12.41
CA SER A 861 20.58 -15.69 -12.44
C SER A 861 19.24 -15.17 -11.92
N VAL A 862 18.24 -16.04 -11.76
CA VAL A 862 16.88 -15.67 -11.35
C VAL A 862 16.79 -15.56 -9.83
N ASP A 863 16.34 -14.42 -9.32
CA ASP A 863 16.09 -14.22 -7.90
C ASP A 863 14.91 -15.08 -7.41
N ARG A 864 15.09 -15.75 -6.27
CA ARG A 864 14.16 -16.73 -5.69
C ARG A 864 13.56 -16.18 -4.39
N GLY A 865 12.97 -15.00 -4.50
CA GLY A 865 12.27 -14.33 -3.42
C GLY A 865 10.86 -14.89 -3.14
N GLU A 866 10.15 -14.20 -2.25
CA GLU A 866 8.76 -14.51 -1.93
C GLU A 866 7.85 -14.37 -3.17
N GLY A 867 7.00 -15.37 -3.41
CA GLY A 867 6.12 -15.41 -4.60
C GLY A 867 6.77 -16.04 -5.85
N PHE A 868 8.01 -16.53 -5.78
CA PHE A 868 8.65 -17.21 -6.91
C PHE A 868 7.84 -18.41 -7.41
N GLY A 869 7.59 -18.44 -8.73
CA GLY A 869 6.67 -19.39 -9.37
C GLY A 869 7.20 -20.82 -9.55
N ASN A 870 8.45 -21.12 -9.18
CA ASN A 870 9.05 -22.46 -9.19
C ASN A 870 8.75 -23.28 -10.46
N GLY A 871 8.06 -24.41 -10.34
CA GLY A 871 7.70 -25.26 -11.47
C GLY A 871 6.87 -24.51 -12.52
N ARG A 872 5.99 -23.58 -12.13
CA ARG A 872 5.24 -22.72 -13.08
C ARG A 872 6.19 -21.85 -13.89
N PHE A 873 7.23 -21.31 -13.25
CA PHE A 873 8.27 -20.54 -13.93
C PHE A 873 9.06 -21.42 -14.92
N ALA A 874 9.49 -22.62 -14.51
CA ALA A 874 10.14 -23.57 -15.41
C ALA A 874 9.27 -23.95 -16.62
N ARG A 875 7.94 -24.14 -16.42
CA ARG A 875 7.01 -24.37 -17.54
C ARG A 875 6.93 -23.19 -18.49
N GLY A 876 6.94 -21.97 -17.96
CA GLY A 876 6.99 -20.75 -18.76
C GLY A 876 8.27 -20.65 -19.60
N VAL A 877 9.42 -21.04 -19.03
CA VAL A 877 10.68 -21.10 -19.78
C VAL A 877 10.60 -22.12 -20.91
N PHE A 878 10.08 -23.33 -20.66
CA PHE A 878 9.88 -24.32 -21.72
C PHE A 878 8.94 -23.81 -22.82
N GLN A 879 7.82 -23.20 -22.45
CA GLN A 879 6.89 -22.61 -23.41
C GLN A 879 7.58 -21.55 -24.29
N HIS A 880 8.35 -20.65 -23.68
CA HIS A 880 9.12 -19.65 -24.41
C HIS A 880 10.12 -20.29 -25.38
N MET A 881 10.81 -21.35 -24.94
CA MET A 881 11.72 -22.10 -25.83
C MET A 881 10.99 -22.70 -27.03
N THR A 882 9.78 -23.24 -26.84
CA THR A 882 8.98 -23.75 -27.96
C THR A 882 8.48 -22.65 -28.90
N GLU A 883 8.19 -21.46 -28.38
CA GLU A 883 7.78 -20.30 -29.20
C GLU A 883 8.95 -19.77 -30.04
N GLN A 884 10.15 -19.65 -29.45
CA GLN A 884 11.36 -19.24 -30.18
C GLN A 884 11.78 -20.28 -31.21
N HIS A 885 11.69 -21.56 -30.86
CA HIS A 885 11.91 -22.66 -31.79
C HIS A 885 10.95 -22.59 -32.98
N ALA A 886 9.66 -22.38 -32.75
CA ALA A 886 8.67 -22.24 -33.81
C ALA A 886 8.99 -21.07 -34.75
N ALA A 887 9.40 -19.92 -34.20
CA ALA A 887 9.83 -18.77 -34.99
C ALA A 887 11.09 -19.07 -35.84
N ARG A 888 12.07 -19.75 -35.26
CA ARG A 888 13.31 -20.16 -35.95
C ARG A 888 13.06 -21.18 -37.06
N ILE A 889 12.16 -22.13 -36.84
CA ILE A 889 11.79 -23.15 -37.82
C ILE A 889 10.96 -22.56 -38.97
N ALA A 890 10.11 -21.56 -38.71
CA ALA A 890 9.29 -20.92 -39.74
C ALA A 890 10.10 -20.24 -40.86
N GLU A 891 11.35 -19.86 -40.59
CA GLU A 891 12.27 -19.24 -41.55
C GLU A 891 13.00 -20.27 -42.45
N LEU A 892 12.76 -21.58 -42.25
CA LEU A 892 13.38 -22.65 -43.06
C LEU A 892 12.41 -23.16 -44.14
N ASP A 893 12.84 -23.17 -45.40
CA ASP A 893 12.03 -23.66 -46.53
C ASP A 893 11.64 -25.14 -46.43
N SER A 894 12.43 -25.97 -45.73
CA SER A 894 12.20 -27.41 -45.56
C SER A 894 12.94 -27.95 -44.33
N PRO A 895 12.38 -27.81 -43.12
CA PRO A 895 13.01 -28.28 -41.89
C PRO A 895 13.05 -29.82 -41.80
N THR A 896 14.16 -30.37 -41.31
CA THR A 896 14.29 -31.82 -41.06
C THR A 896 13.59 -32.23 -39.75
N THR A 897 13.28 -33.52 -39.59
CA THR A 897 12.70 -34.05 -38.35
C THR A 897 13.58 -33.81 -37.12
N GLU A 898 14.91 -33.83 -37.29
CA GLU A 898 15.86 -33.46 -36.23
C GLU A 898 15.71 -31.99 -35.85
N GLN A 899 15.59 -31.07 -36.82
CA GLN A 899 15.39 -29.64 -36.52
C GLN A 899 14.04 -29.37 -35.85
N LEU A 900 13.00 -30.12 -36.21
CA LEU A 900 11.67 -30.03 -35.60
C LEU A 900 11.64 -30.52 -34.15
N THR A 901 12.63 -31.30 -33.72
CA THR A 901 12.67 -31.90 -32.37
C THR A 901 13.80 -31.35 -31.49
N GLU A 902 14.71 -30.51 -32.03
CA GLU A 902 15.86 -29.98 -31.28
C GLU A 902 15.64 -28.53 -30.80
N LEU A 903 15.65 -28.35 -29.46
CA LEU A 903 15.66 -27.03 -28.81
C LEU A 903 17.11 -26.59 -28.52
N GLY A 904 17.52 -25.52 -29.21
CA GLY A 904 18.88 -24.98 -29.18
C GLY A 904 19.10 -23.92 -28.07
N PRO A 905 20.37 -23.55 -27.79
CA PRO A 905 20.67 -22.45 -26.87
C PRO A 905 20.07 -21.10 -27.29
N GLU A 906 19.89 -20.88 -28.59
CA GLU A 906 19.27 -19.70 -29.18
C GLU A 906 17.78 -19.56 -28.84
N ASP A 907 17.10 -20.66 -28.50
CA ASP A 907 15.68 -20.65 -28.14
C ASP A 907 15.45 -20.22 -26.68
N LEU A 908 16.52 -20.03 -25.90
CA LEU A 908 16.46 -19.60 -24.49
C LEU A 908 16.46 -18.08 -24.35
N PRO A 909 15.74 -17.53 -23.36
CA PRO A 909 15.84 -16.11 -23.00
C PRO A 909 17.28 -15.72 -22.70
N ASP A 910 17.62 -14.46 -22.99
CA ASP A 910 18.94 -13.91 -22.63
C ASP A 910 19.09 -13.83 -21.11
N VAL A 911 20.32 -14.09 -20.64
CA VAL A 911 20.65 -13.98 -19.22
C VAL A 911 20.69 -12.49 -18.88
N PRO A 912 19.94 -12.01 -17.88
CA PRO A 912 20.02 -10.61 -17.47
C PRO A 912 21.46 -10.23 -17.11
N GLU A 913 22.00 -9.17 -17.71
CA GLU A 913 23.33 -8.66 -17.33
C GLU A 913 23.28 -8.23 -15.85
N GLN A 914 24.16 -8.82 -15.03
CA GLN A 914 24.29 -8.49 -13.62
C GLN A 914 24.78 -7.04 -13.49
N HIS A 915 23.92 -6.14 -13.01
CA HIS A 915 24.28 -4.78 -12.59
C HIS A 915 24.50 -4.69 -11.09
#